data_AF-A0A1F8F4I2-F1
#
_entry.id   AF-A0A1F8F4I2-F1
#
_cell.length_a   1.000
_cell.length_b   1.000
_cell.length_c   1.000
_cell.angle_alpha   90.00
_cell.angle_beta   90.00
_cell.angle_gamma   90.00
#
_symmetry.space_group_name_H-M   'P 1'
#
loop_
_entity.id
_entity.type
_entity.pdbx_description
1 polymer ?
#
loop_
_entity_poly.entity_id
_entity_poly.type
_entity_poly.pdbx_seq_one_letter_code
_entity_poly.pdbx_strand_id
1 'polypeptide(L)'
;MTSAYRNFKTKLLENGVVIVGFDNQDKPVNILGKEILKEFWLIMLDAFNNKDVKAVVLTSLKNNPPSFIAGADINEIKNITNEKECRILVEQAHKMFRTMEESEKPIVAAIEGVCLGGGLELALACHWRVASDHPQTMLALPEVMLGIIPGFGGTQRLPKLIGLPPAIEIIATGKNIYPYKAIKSGLVDDLVGHAPVDNRKIDTIEKEVFVSVAIQRALELASDKKTRRKLDLKTKIAAWPILRKYTFSKARKMIMAQTGGFYPAPIMAVEAIEGGFRKSVYRGSMENESPKISKLAVSNLSKNLINIFFGTEDLKRTKTTAKPSGQLQTVGILGAGLMGAQIAGNLSEKGFGVLIKDLKPEFITNGIKRIAENESKNFAKRTITKPEYEQRLLRIYPTLNWSDFKNTDLVIEAIKEVLEWKQRLLSEFENVAKPDAIFATNTSSYTVSEIAENAKNKERCIAMHFFNPLRSMKLVEIGVADFTSPETVAAVISLAKKMGKLPLVVKDCPGFLVNRILSRYLIESILMIAEGIPIQDIDQAAKKFGMAIDSGRTMGPLELIDYVGIGTCVHVIESLKKLGPRIQGHPLIVDMAPKGKDPLRFWLNGKENQAVYQVLAEKHNWTRKKLPENEIIDRLILPMADEALRCLAERIVDSPDKIDLAMLYGAGFPAFRGGLLKWAKVQGAEQINNRLKELSNKFGSRFEPFES
;
A
#
# COMPACT_ATOMS: atom_id res chain seq x y z
N MET A 1 27.89 -16.05 -29.76
CA MET A 1 27.27 -15.70 -28.47
C MET A 1 27.33 -16.90 -27.54
N THR A 2 28.51 -17.21 -27.01
CA THR A 2 28.80 -18.44 -26.23
C THR A 2 29.41 -18.14 -24.86
N SER A 3 29.40 -16.88 -24.41
CA SER A 3 29.76 -16.53 -23.04
C SER A 3 28.62 -16.93 -22.10
N ALA A 4 28.95 -17.70 -21.05
CA ALA A 4 28.01 -17.99 -19.97
C ALA A 4 27.79 -16.71 -19.14
N TYR A 5 26.66 -16.03 -19.36
CA TYR A 5 26.24 -14.91 -18.54
C TYR A 5 25.57 -15.43 -17.26
N ARG A 6 25.78 -14.76 -16.13
CA ARG A 6 25.18 -15.20 -14.87
C ARG A 6 23.68 -14.96 -14.90
N ASN A 7 23.24 -13.77 -15.29
CA ASN A 7 21.85 -13.33 -15.12
C ASN A 7 21.00 -13.44 -16.40
N PHE A 8 21.54 -14.09 -17.44
CA PHE A 8 20.91 -14.16 -18.76
C PHE A 8 21.09 -15.52 -19.40
N LYS A 9 20.11 -15.93 -20.20
CA LYS A 9 20.28 -17.00 -21.19
C LYS A 9 19.97 -16.45 -22.57
N THR A 10 20.89 -16.64 -23.51
CA THR A 10 20.76 -16.13 -24.89
C THR A 10 20.69 -17.29 -25.88
N LYS A 11 19.80 -17.20 -26.87
CA LYS A 11 19.69 -18.19 -27.95
C LYS A 11 19.52 -17.47 -29.29
N LEU A 12 20.45 -17.69 -30.23
CA LEU A 12 20.29 -17.28 -31.63
C LEU A 12 19.53 -18.38 -32.37
N LEU A 13 18.44 -18.01 -33.04
CA LEU A 13 17.63 -18.90 -33.87
C LEU A 13 18.12 -18.88 -35.32
N GLU A 14 17.81 -19.93 -36.08
CA GLU A 14 18.18 -20.06 -37.50
C GLU A 14 17.61 -18.93 -38.39
N ASN A 15 16.47 -18.37 -38.01
CA ASN A 15 15.84 -17.24 -38.69
C ASN A 15 16.52 -15.88 -38.41
N GLY A 16 17.60 -15.85 -37.61
CA GLY A 16 18.38 -14.66 -37.29
C GLY A 16 17.87 -13.86 -36.09
N VAL A 17 16.88 -14.37 -35.34
CA VAL A 17 16.39 -13.72 -34.12
C VAL A 17 17.18 -14.19 -32.90
N VAL A 18 17.64 -13.25 -32.08
CA VAL A 18 18.27 -13.55 -30.78
C VAL A 18 17.24 -13.38 -29.68
N ILE A 19 17.00 -14.44 -28.92
CA ILE A 19 16.22 -14.39 -27.68
C ILE A 19 17.18 -14.09 -26.52
N VAL A 20 16.88 -13.05 -25.75
CA VAL A 20 17.58 -12.68 -24.51
C VAL A 20 16.60 -12.87 -23.35
N GLY A 21 16.80 -13.94 -22.59
CA GLY A 21 16.00 -14.26 -21.41
C GLY A 21 16.65 -13.73 -20.13
N PHE A 22 15.99 -12.79 -19.45
CA PHE A 22 16.38 -12.32 -18.12
C PHE A 22 16.13 -13.42 -17.08
N ASP A 23 17.16 -13.75 -16.30
CA ASP A 23 17.12 -14.74 -15.23
C ASP A 23 18.11 -14.35 -14.12
N ASN A 24 17.76 -13.33 -13.33
CA ASN A 24 18.58 -12.92 -12.18
C ASN A 24 18.83 -14.13 -11.27
N GLN A 25 20.06 -14.61 -11.22
CA GLN A 25 20.43 -15.69 -10.31
C GLN A 25 20.21 -15.22 -8.87
N ASP A 26 19.84 -16.15 -7.99
CA ASP A 26 19.66 -15.90 -6.56
C ASP A 26 18.50 -14.94 -6.17
N LYS A 27 17.76 -14.39 -7.14
CA LYS A 27 16.59 -13.53 -6.90
C LYS A 27 15.30 -14.18 -7.42
N PRO A 28 14.18 -14.08 -6.67
CA PRO A 28 12.89 -14.63 -7.09
C PRO A 28 12.27 -13.88 -8.29
N VAL A 29 12.71 -12.64 -8.53
CA VAL A 29 12.25 -11.77 -9.63
C VAL A 29 13.44 -11.08 -10.27
N ASN A 30 13.28 -10.64 -11.53
CA ASN A 30 14.30 -9.88 -12.23
C ASN A 30 14.29 -8.41 -11.78
N ILE A 31 15.47 -7.85 -11.52
CA ILE A 31 15.68 -6.49 -11.02
C ILE A 31 16.91 -5.91 -11.72
N LEU A 32 16.86 -4.67 -12.19
CA LEU A 32 17.97 -3.99 -12.84
C LEU A 32 18.95 -3.39 -11.81
N GLY A 33 20.00 -4.13 -11.51
CA GLY A 33 21.17 -3.64 -10.77
C GLY A 33 22.36 -3.35 -11.71
N LYS A 34 23.44 -2.78 -11.17
CA LYS A 34 24.67 -2.43 -11.92
C LYS A 34 25.24 -3.63 -12.70
N GLU A 35 25.32 -4.81 -12.08
CA GLU A 35 25.87 -6.03 -12.69
C GLU A 35 25.04 -6.48 -13.91
N ILE A 36 23.72 -6.48 -13.76
CA ILE A 36 22.79 -6.94 -14.79
C ILE A 36 22.74 -5.98 -15.97
N LEU A 37 22.75 -4.66 -15.71
CA LEU A 37 22.85 -3.66 -16.77
C LEU A 37 24.16 -3.80 -17.56
N LYS A 38 25.27 -4.16 -16.89
CA LYS A 38 26.55 -4.40 -17.55
C LYS A 38 26.51 -5.65 -18.45
N GLU A 39 26.03 -6.78 -17.93
CA GLU A 39 25.88 -8.01 -18.74
C GLU A 39 24.93 -7.79 -19.92
N PHE A 40 23.77 -7.16 -19.65
CA PHE A 40 22.80 -6.80 -20.67
C PHE A 40 23.43 -5.96 -21.78
N TRP A 41 24.22 -4.95 -21.42
CA TRP A 41 24.86 -4.09 -22.40
C TRP A 41 25.82 -4.83 -23.31
N LEU A 42 26.62 -5.75 -22.76
CA LEU A 42 27.52 -6.60 -23.55
C LEU A 42 26.74 -7.49 -24.53
N ILE A 43 25.65 -8.12 -24.07
CA ILE A 43 24.77 -8.93 -24.92
C ILE A 43 24.20 -8.09 -26.08
N MET A 44 23.74 -6.88 -25.79
CA MET A 44 23.17 -5.99 -26.81
C MET A 44 24.23 -5.54 -27.81
N LEU A 45 25.44 -5.19 -27.37
CA LEU A 45 26.55 -4.85 -28.26
C LEU A 45 26.94 -6.03 -29.18
N ASP A 46 27.01 -7.24 -28.64
CA ASP A 46 27.25 -8.45 -29.43
C ASP A 46 26.16 -8.65 -30.48
N ALA A 47 24.88 -8.49 -30.09
CA ALA A 47 23.75 -8.60 -31.00
C ALA A 47 23.77 -7.52 -32.10
N PHE A 48 24.17 -6.29 -31.78
CA PHE A 48 24.29 -5.21 -32.75
C PHE A 48 25.44 -5.44 -33.73
N ASN A 49 26.58 -5.94 -33.27
CA ASN A 49 27.76 -6.17 -34.11
C ASN A 49 27.70 -7.47 -34.93
N ASN A 50 26.89 -8.46 -34.52
CA ASN A 50 26.81 -9.74 -35.22
C ASN A 50 25.92 -9.67 -36.47
N LYS A 51 26.49 -9.91 -37.66
CA LYS A 51 25.78 -9.84 -38.95
C LYS A 51 24.67 -10.88 -39.13
N ASP A 52 24.75 -12.02 -38.43
CA ASP A 52 23.73 -13.07 -38.50
C ASP A 52 22.45 -12.70 -37.74
N VAL A 53 22.52 -11.67 -36.88
CA VAL A 53 21.39 -11.20 -36.09
C VAL A 53 20.59 -10.19 -36.89
N LYS A 54 19.31 -10.50 -37.12
CA LYS A 54 18.32 -9.64 -37.78
C LYS A 54 17.46 -8.86 -36.77
N ALA A 55 17.13 -9.45 -35.63
CA ALA A 55 16.33 -8.82 -34.58
C ALA A 55 16.60 -9.45 -33.20
N VAL A 56 16.14 -8.77 -32.15
CA VAL A 56 16.28 -9.19 -30.75
C VAL A 56 14.92 -9.27 -30.07
N VAL A 57 14.67 -10.35 -29.32
CA VAL A 57 13.51 -10.51 -28.45
C VAL A 57 13.97 -10.55 -27.00
N LEU A 58 13.47 -9.66 -26.18
CA LEU A 58 13.71 -9.60 -24.74
C LEU A 58 12.54 -10.29 -24.02
N THR A 59 12.82 -11.29 -23.19
CA THR A 59 11.81 -12.01 -22.42
C THR A 59 12.33 -12.35 -21.02
N SER A 60 11.47 -12.83 -20.14
CA SER A 60 11.88 -13.31 -18.81
C SER A 60 11.76 -14.82 -18.70
N LEU A 61 12.70 -15.41 -17.96
CA LEU A 61 12.66 -16.83 -17.61
C LEU A 61 12.10 -17.09 -16.20
N LYS A 62 11.70 -16.04 -15.46
CA LYS A 62 11.03 -16.18 -14.15
C LYS A 62 9.55 -16.52 -14.34
N ASN A 63 9.11 -17.63 -13.76
CA ASN A 63 7.76 -18.18 -13.90
C ASN A 63 6.98 -18.30 -12.58
N ASN A 64 7.62 -18.15 -11.42
CA ASN A 64 6.95 -18.35 -10.14
C ASN A 64 7.49 -17.42 -9.04
N PRO A 65 6.92 -16.21 -8.90
CA PRO A 65 5.88 -15.62 -9.75
C PRO A 65 6.40 -15.18 -11.13
N PRO A 66 5.57 -15.14 -12.19
CA PRO A 66 5.93 -14.49 -13.44
C PRO A 66 6.33 -13.03 -13.25
N SER A 67 7.49 -12.67 -13.77
CA SER A 67 8.01 -11.30 -13.68
C SER A 67 8.89 -11.01 -14.88
N PHE A 68 8.56 -9.98 -15.66
CA PHE A 68 9.45 -9.47 -16.69
C PHE A 68 10.67 -8.84 -16.04
N ILE A 69 10.49 -7.65 -15.43
CA ILE A 69 11.48 -6.91 -14.64
C ILE A 69 10.72 -6.06 -13.62
N ALA A 70 10.97 -6.28 -12.33
CA ALA A 70 10.24 -5.66 -11.22
C ALA A 70 10.71 -4.24 -10.84
N GLY A 71 11.74 -3.71 -11.52
CA GLY A 71 12.28 -2.38 -11.26
C GLY A 71 13.80 -2.36 -11.19
N ALA A 72 14.36 -1.21 -10.82
CA ALA A 72 15.77 -1.06 -10.48
C ALA A 72 16.05 -1.60 -9.06
N ASP A 73 17.32 -1.88 -8.76
CA ASP A 73 17.70 -2.36 -7.42
C ASP A 73 17.57 -1.23 -6.38
N ILE A 74 16.56 -1.36 -5.52
CA ILE A 74 16.23 -0.37 -4.49
C ILE A 74 17.34 -0.28 -3.42
N ASN A 75 18.11 -1.36 -3.18
CA ASN A 75 19.24 -1.29 -2.26
C ASN A 75 20.37 -0.43 -2.84
N GLU A 76 20.62 -0.55 -4.14
CA GLU A 76 21.59 0.33 -4.81
C GLU A 76 21.16 1.80 -4.72
N ILE A 77 19.88 2.11 -4.96
CA ILE A 77 19.33 3.47 -4.81
C ILE A 77 19.45 3.97 -3.36
N LYS A 78 19.17 3.11 -2.37
CA LYS A 78 19.30 3.42 -0.95
C LYS A 78 20.72 3.88 -0.61
N ASN A 79 21.73 3.26 -1.20
CA ASN A 79 23.14 3.51 -0.91
C ASN A 79 23.73 4.73 -1.64
N ILE A 80 23.02 5.31 -2.60
CA ILE A 80 23.46 6.55 -3.27
C ILE A 80 23.40 7.71 -2.28
N THR A 81 24.54 8.27 -1.93
CA THR A 81 24.67 9.45 -1.03
C THR A 81 25.16 10.70 -1.76
N ASN A 82 25.59 10.55 -3.02
CA ASN A 82 26.16 11.63 -3.82
C ASN A 82 25.36 11.85 -5.11
N GLU A 83 24.92 13.08 -5.35
CA GLU A 83 24.17 13.46 -6.54
C GLU A 83 24.95 13.18 -7.84
N LYS A 84 26.27 13.43 -7.84
CA LYS A 84 27.13 13.21 -9.01
C LYS A 84 27.25 11.73 -9.34
N GLU A 85 27.32 10.86 -8.34
CA GLU A 85 27.34 9.40 -8.55
C GLU A 85 26.02 8.95 -9.20
N CYS A 86 24.88 9.38 -8.65
CA CYS A 86 23.56 9.08 -9.22
C CYS A 86 23.47 9.51 -10.68
N ARG A 87 23.91 10.74 -10.96
CA ARG A 87 23.89 11.34 -12.28
C ARG A 87 24.68 10.52 -13.30
N ILE A 88 25.90 10.10 -12.95
CA ILE A 88 26.74 9.28 -13.84
C ILE A 88 26.03 7.97 -14.20
N LEU A 89 25.46 7.27 -13.22
CA LEU A 89 24.76 6.00 -13.44
C LEU A 89 23.55 6.17 -14.36
N VAL A 90 22.74 7.19 -14.10
CA VAL A 90 21.55 7.53 -14.89
C VAL A 90 21.93 7.91 -16.33
N GLU A 91 22.95 8.74 -16.51
CA GLU A 91 23.42 9.15 -17.84
C GLU A 91 24.02 7.98 -18.65
N GLN A 92 24.66 7.01 -17.99
CA GLN A 92 25.11 5.77 -18.63
C GLN A 92 23.92 4.93 -19.12
N ALA A 93 22.89 4.76 -18.29
CA ALA A 93 21.68 4.05 -18.69
C ALA A 93 20.94 4.75 -19.84
N HIS A 94 20.88 6.10 -19.84
CA HIS A 94 20.32 6.85 -20.97
C HIS A 94 21.07 6.62 -22.28
N LYS A 95 22.41 6.57 -22.26
CA LYS A 95 23.21 6.27 -23.45
C LYS A 95 22.90 4.87 -23.99
N MET A 96 22.87 3.87 -23.10
CA MET A 96 22.54 2.49 -23.46
C MET A 96 21.13 2.40 -24.10
N PHE A 97 20.11 2.96 -23.45
CA PHE A 97 18.73 2.89 -23.96
C PHE A 97 18.54 3.70 -25.23
N ARG A 98 19.29 4.80 -25.41
CA ARG A 98 19.33 5.53 -26.68
C ARG A 98 19.89 4.64 -27.80
N THR A 99 20.99 3.94 -27.58
CA THR A 99 21.56 3.05 -28.59
C THR A 99 20.58 1.93 -28.97
N MET A 100 19.84 1.39 -28.01
CA MET A 100 18.76 0.43 -28.30
C MET A 100 17.66 1.06 -29.18
N GLU A 101 17.20 2.25 -28.82
CA GLU A 101 16.13 2.97 -29.51
C GLU A 101 16.51 3.43 -30.94
N GLU A 102 17.81 3.67 -31.17
CA GLU A 102 18.38 4.08 -32.47
C GLU A 102 18.92 2.88 -33.27
N SER A 103 18.79 1.64 -32.76
CA SER A 103 19.33 0.45 -33.42
C SER A 103 18.58 0.14 -34.72
N GLU A 104 19.32 -0.21 -35.76
CA GLU A 104 18.75 -0.67 -37.04
C GLU A 104 18.12 -2.06 -36.94
N LYS A 105 18.51 -2.84 -35.93
CA LYS A 105 17.96 -4.16 -35.65
C LYS A 105 16.77 -4.01 -34.68
N PRO A 106 15.56 -4.46 -35.05
CA PRO A 106 14.41 -4.35 -34.17
C PRO A 106 14.62 -5.08 -32.85
N ILE A 107 14.01 -4.53 -31.79
CA ILE A 107 14.06 -5.06 -30.43
C ILE A 107 12.63 -5.14 -29.94
N VAL A 108 12.15 -6.34 -29.61
CA VAL A 108 10.79 -6.60 -29.14
C VAL A 108 10.83 -7.02 -27.67
N ALA A 109 10.06 -6.34 -26.81
CA ALA A 109 9.88 -6.74 -25.42
C ALA A 109 8.65 -7.66 -25.30
N ALA A 110 8.86 -8.90 -24.89
CA ALA A 110 7.83 -9.87 -24.52
C ALA A 110 7.58 -9.79 -23.00
N ILE A 111 6.56 -9.03 -22.62
CA ILE A 111 6.22 -8.66 -21.24
C ILE A 111 5.17 -9.63 -20.66
N GLU A 112 5.61 -10.51 -19.78
CA GLU A 112 4.73 -11.33 -18.95
C GLU A 112 5.03 -11.09 -17.47
N GLY A 113 3.98 -10.98 -16.66
CA GLY A 113 4.10 -10.68 -15.24
C GLY A 113 4.48 -9.22 -14.96
N VAL A 114 5.11 -9.02 -13.81
CA VAL A 114 5.41 -7.68 -13.29
C VAL A 114 6.47 -6.96 -14.13
N CYS A 115 6.14 -5.77 -14.65
CA CYS A 115 7.01 -4.90 -15.45
C CYS A 115 6.97 -3.46 -14.90
N LEU A 116 7.84 -3.15 -13.94
CA LEU A 116 7.77 -1.90 -13.18
C LEU A 116 9.04 -1.08 -13.31
N GLY A 117 8.89 0.23 -13.18
CA GLY A 117 9.97 1.22 -13.13
C GLY A 117 10.98 1.04 -14.25
N GLY A 118 12.25 0.87 -13.90
CA GLY A 118 13.33 0.62 -14.86
C GLY A 118 13.06 -0.52 -15.87
N GLY A 119 12.28 -1.54 -15.48
CA GLY A 119 11.83 -2.59 -16.39
C GLY A 119 10.90 -2.09 -17.49
N LEU A 120 9.95 -1.23 -17.13
CA LEU A 120 9.09 -0.54 -18.09
C LEU A 120 9.88 0.48 -18.90
N GLU A 121 10.83 1.21 -18.30
CA GLU A 121 11.68 2.15 -19.03
C GLU A 121 12.55 1.44 -20.10
N LEU A 122 13.02 0.23 -19.82
CA LEU A 122 13.70 -0.64 -20.78
C LEU A 122 12.74 -1.08 -21.91
N ALA A 123 11.54 -1.53 -21.56
CA ALA A 123 10.52 -1.90 -22.54
C ALA A 123 10.07 -0.71 -23.42
N LEU A 124 10.07 0.50 -22.86
CA LEU A 124 9.80 1.75 -23.60
C LEU A 124 10.93 2.10 -24.58
N ALA A 125 12.17 1.70 -24.30
CA ALA A 125 13.30 1.87 -25.22
C ALA A 125 13.30 0.83 -26.36
N CYS A 126 12.53 -0.25 -26.24
CA CYS A 126 12.36 -1.23 -27.30
C CYS A 126 11.48 -0.71 -28.45
N HIS A 127 11.64 -1.28 -29.63
CA HIS A 127 10.87 -0.91 -30.82
C HIS A 127 9.40 -1.32 -30.71
N TRP A 128 9.13 -2.46 -30.05
CA TRP A 128 7.78 -3.03 -29.92
C TRP A 128 7.58 -3.72 -28.57
N ARG A 129 6.35 -3.73 -28.05
CA ARG A 129 5.97 -4.38 -26.79
C ARG A 129 4.79 -5.32 -27.00
N VAL A 130 5.01 -6.61 -26.74
CA VAL A 130 3.96 -7.64 -26.70
C VAL A 130 3.74 -7.99 -25.23
N ALA A 131 2.51 -7.93 -24.73
CA ALA A 131 2.20 -8.35 -23.36
C ALA A 131 1.25 -9.55 -23.32
N SER A 132 1.33 -10.35 -22.26
CA SER A 132 0.29 -11.34 -21.94
C SER A 132 -0.81 -10.73 -21.07
N ASP A 133 -2.04 -11.23 -21.15
CA ASP A 133 -3.12 -10.86 -20.24
C ASP A 133 -3.15 -11.69 -18.93
N HIS A 134 -2.07 -12.42 -18.65
CA HIS A 134 -1.88 -13.17 -17.41
C HIS A 134 -2.24 -12.31 -16.17
N PRO A 135 -2.92 -12.86 -15.14
CA PRO A 135 -3.44 -12.08 -14.01
C PRO A 135 -2.41 -11.26 -13.23
N GLN A 136 -1.14 -11.70 -13.24
CA GLN A 136 -0.04 -10.99 -12.59
C GLN A 136 0.65 -9.95 -13.49
N THR A 137 0.30 -9.89 -14.78
CA THR A 137 0.88 -8.91 -15.71
C THR A 137 0.40 -7.51 -15.38
N MET A 138 1.34 -6.65 -15.02
CA MET A 138 1.07 -5.25 -14.69
C MET A 138 2.26 -4.37 -15.05
N LEU A 139 1.97 -3.16 -15.54
CA LEU A 139 2.97 -2.19 -15.96
C LEU A 139 2.83 -0.90 -15.13
N ALA A 140 3.92 -0.34 -14.62
CA ALA A 140 3.89 0.92 -13.87
C ALA A 140 5.25 1.63 -13.83
N LEU A 141 5.23 2.91 -13.48
CA LEU A 141 6.40 3.72 -13.11
C LEU A 141 6.24 4.18 -11.64
N PRO A 142 6.53 3.31 -10.65
CA PRO A 142 6.23 3.56 -9.24
C PRO A 142 7.28 4.40 -8.50
N GLU A 143 8.24 5.02 -9.19
CA GLU A 143 9.39 5.72 -8.61
C GLU A 143 8.99 6.81 -7.61
N VAL A 144 7.89 7.51 -7.87
CA VAL A 144 7.35 8.54 -6.96
C VAL A 144 6.97 7.99 -5.59
N MET A 145 6.65 6.70 -5.49
CA MET A 145 6.38 6.02 -4.21
C MET A 145 7.66 5.82 -3.38
N LEU A 146 8.83 5.89 -4.00
CA LEU A 146 10.16 5.86 -3.37
C LEU A 146 10.76 7.28 -3.21
N GLY A 147 9.98 8.32 -3.51
CA GLY A 147 10.44 9.72 -3.44
C GLY A 147 11.40 10.11 -4.56
N ILE A 148 11.45 9.34 -5.65
CA ILE A 148 12.25 9.63 -6.85
C ILE A 148 11.35 9.72 -8.09
N ILE A 149 11.93 9.92 -9.26
CA ILE A 149 11.21 9.93 -10.55
C ILE A 149 11.80 8.85 -11.46
N PRO A 150 11.14 8.45 -12.56
CA PRO A 150 11.74 7.59 -13.57
C PRO A 150 13.11 8.13 -14.00
N GLY A 151 14.09 7.23 -14.06
CA GLY A 151 15.50 7.58 -14.17
C GLY A 151 16.15 7.15 -15.46
N PHE A 152 15.51 6.29 -16.26
CA PHE A 152 16.08 5.73 -17.48
C PHE A 152 15.35 6.21 -18.75
N GLY A 153 14.66 7.34 -18.69
CA GLY A 153 14.00 7.97 -19.84
C GLY A 153 12.47 7.88 -19.81
N GLY A 154 11.88 7.32 -18.76
CA GLY A 154 10.45 7.16 -18.58
C GLY A 154 9.68 8.48 -18.63
N THR A 155 10.25 9.57 -18.07
CA THR A 155 9.64 10.91 -18.15
C THR A 155 9.65 11.49 -19.56
N GLN A 156 10.42 10.90 -20.49
CA GLN A 156 10.60 11.39 -21.85
C GLN A 156 9.95 10.48 -22.89
N ARG A 157 10.06 9.16 -22.76
CA ARG A 157 9.49 8.17 -23.67
C ARG A 157 7.99 8.01 -23.49
N LEU A 158 7.52 7.85 -22.25
CA LEU A 158 6.11 7.56 -21.98
C LEU A 158 5.17 8.68 -22.50
N PRO A 159 5.43 9.98 -22.24
CA PRO A 159 4.55 11.04 -22.76
C PRO A 159 4.53 11.14 -24.28
N LYS A 160 5.61 10.72 -24.96
CA LYS A 160 5.68 10.66 -26.41
C LYS A 160 4.99 9.42 -26.99
N LEU A 161 4.87 8.34 -26.22
CA LEU A 161 4.22 7.10 -26.64
C LEU A 161 2.69 7.17 -26.48
N ILE A 162 2.22 7.56 -25.29
CA ILE A 162 0.79 7.49 -24.94
C ILE A 162 0.13 8.87 -24.75
N GLY A 163 0.89 9.95 -24.84
CA GLY A 163 0.41 11.31 -24.63
C GLY A 163 0.59 11.85 -23.21
N LEU A 164 0.45 13.17 -23.08
CA LEU A 164 0.70 13.89 -21.82
C LEU A 164 -0.22 13.46 -20.66
N PRO A 165 -1.57 13.50 -20.76
CA PRO A 165 -2.41 13.23 -19.61
C PRO A 165 -2.22 11.82 -19.00
N PRO A 166 -2.27 10.71 -19.77
CA PRO A 166 -2.10 9.39 -19.18
C PRO A 166 -0.65 9.12 -18.72
N ALA A 167 0.36 9.72 -19.37
CA ALA A 167 1.74 9.59 -18.91
C ALA A 167 2.00 10.32 -17.59
N ILE A 168 1.51 11.56 -17.44
CA ILE A 168 1.57 12.30 -16.18
C ILE A 168 0.86 11.52 -15.09
N GLU A 169 -0.32 10.96 -15.38
CA GLU A 169 -1.07 10.17 -14.42
C GLU A 169 -0.29 8.93 -13.96
N ILE A 170 0.31 8.17 -14.87
CA ILE A 170 1.12 6.98 -14.53
C ILE A 170 2.34 7.38 -13.70
N ILE A 171 3.10 8.39 -14.14
CA ILE A 171 4.36 8.79 -13.49
C ILE A 171 4.12 9.45 -12.14
N ALA A 172 3.14 10.36 -12.02
CA ALA A 172 2.92 11.13 -10.80
C ALA A 172 2.22 10.33 -9.70
N THR A 173 1.52 9.23 -10.05
CA THR A 173 0.80 8.38 -9.08
C THR A 173 1.45 7.03 -8.84
N GLY A 174 2.34 6.58 -9.72
CA GLY A 174 2.94 5.25 -9.65
C GLY A 174 1.96 4.09 -9.82
N LYS A 175 0.74 4.35 -10.32
CA LYS A 175 -0.32 3.35 -10.37
C LYS A 175 -0.06 2.25 -11.41
N ASN A 176 -0.53 1.05 -11.10
CA ASN A 176 -0.50 -0.08 -12.01
C ASN A 176 -1.46 0.12 -13.20
N ILE A 177 -0.98 -0.25 -14.38
CA ILE A 177 -1.74 -0.38 -15.62
C ILE A 177 -1.78 -1.86 -15.99
N TYR A 178 -3.00 -2.39 -16.10
CA TYR A 178 -3.23 -3.78 -16.47
C TYR A 178 -3.34 -3.95 -18.00
N PRO A 179 -3.17 -5.18 -18.52
CA PRO A 179 -2.90 -5.41 -19.95
C PRO A 179 -3.95 -4.83 -20.90
N TYR A 180 -5.25 -4.98 -20.59
CA TYR A 180 -6.34 -4.41 -21.39
C TYR A 180 -6.30 -2.87 -21.48
N LYS A 181 -5.93 -2.19 -20.38
CA LYS A 181 -5.76 -0.74 -20.39
C LYS A 181 -4.46 -0.35 -21.10
N ALA A 182 -3.41 -1.16 -20.96
CA ALA A 182 -2.12 -0.93 -21.60
C ALA A 182 -2.26 -0.91 -23.14
N ILE A 183 -2.89 -1.93 -23.73
CA ILE A 183 -3.14 -2.01 -25.18
C ILE A 183 -4.02 -0.86 -25.68
N LYS A 184 -5.08 -0.50 -24.94
CA LYS A 184 -5.99 0.59 -25.31
C LYS A 184 -5.31 1.97 -25.26
N SER A 185 -4.36 2.16 -24.35
CA SER A 185 -3.59 3.40 -24.24
C SER A 185 -2.42 3.50 -25.23
N GLY A 186 -2.06 2.40 -25.90
CA GLY A 186 -0.86 2.31 -26.72
C GLY A 186 0.44 2.15 -25.91
N LEU A 187 0.35 1.82 -24.63
CA LEU A 187 1.52 1.48 -23.80
C LEU A 187 2.14 0.15 -24.24
N VAL A 188 1.29 -0.78 -24.66
CA VAL A 188 1.64 -2.08 -25.25
C VAL A 188 1.07 -2.09 -26.66
N ASP A 189 1.77 -2.75 -27.58
CA ASP A 189 1.42 -2.76 -29.01
C ASP A 189 0.56 -3.99 -29.39
N ASP A 190 0.85 -5.16 -28.80
CA ASP A 190 0.08 -6.41 -28.97
C ASP A 190 -0.25 -7.07 -27.63
N LEU A 191 -1.39 -7.75 -27.55
CA LEU A 191 -1.84 -8.52 -26.38
C LEU A 191 -2.07 -9.99 -26.76
N VAL A 192 -1.47 -10.91 -26.01
CA VAL A 192 -1.65 -12.35 -26.16
C VAL A 192 -2.51 -12.87 -25.00
N GLY A 193 -3.52 -13.68 -25.32
CA GLY A 193 -4.42 -14.28 -24.33
C GLY A 193 -3.76 -15.45 -23.59
N HIS A 194 -4.05 -15.54 -22.30
CA HIS A 194 -3.68 -16.60 -21.37
C HIS A 194 -4.91 -17.47 -21.11
N ALA A 195 -4.81 -18.80 -21.27
CA ALA A 195 -5.90 -19.68 -20.94
C ALA A 195 -5.94 -19.90 -19.42
N PRO A 196 -7.12 -19.83 -18.78
CA PRO A 196 -7.25 -19.98 -17.34
C PRO A 196 -7.20 -21.47 -16.94
N VAL A 197 -6.06 -22.13 -17.13
CA VAL A 197 -5.87 -23.55 -16.78
C VAL A 197 -4.65 -23.71 -15.88
N ASP A 198 -4.86 -24.08 -14.62
CA ASP A 198 -3.79 -24.37 -13.66
C ASP A 198 -3.18 -25.76 -13.95
N ASN A 199 -2.34 -25.83 -14.99
CA ASN A 199 -1.61 -27.04 -15.37
C ASN A 199 -0.24 -26.66 -15.91
N ARG A 200 0.82 -27.06 -15.21
CA ARG A 200 2.23 -26.74 -15.53
C ARG A 200 2.65 -27.05 -16.98
N LYS A 201 2.04 -28.08 -17.60
CA LYS A 201 2.32 -28.42 -19.01
C LYS A 201 1.73 -27.39 -19.97
N ILE A 202 0.57 -26.83 -19.64
CA ILE A 202 -0.11 -25.81 -20.43
C ILE A 202 0.62 -24.48 -20.27
N ASP A 203 1.04 -24.09 -19.05
CA ASP A 203 1.83 -22.86 -18.80
C ASP A 203 3.09 -22.78 -19.68
N THR A 204 3.76 -23.91 -19.89
CA THR A 204 4.98 -23.98 -20.70
C THR A 204 4.65 -23.74 -22.18
N ILE A 205 3.60 -24.37 -22.70
CA ILE A 205 3.14 -24.20 -24.09
C ILE A 205 2.66 -22.77 -24.31
N GLU A 206 1.92 -22.19 -23.38
CA GLU A 206 1.44 -20.81 -23.48
C GLU A 206 2.60 -19.81 -23.52
N LYS A 207 3.63 -20.03 -22.70
CA LYS A 207 4.81 -19.19 -22.72
C LYS A 207 5.59 -19.32 -24.03
N GLU A 208 5.69 -20.52 -24.57
CA GLU A 208 6.29 -20.74 -25.90
C GLU A 208 5.49 -20.03 -27.00
N VAL A 209 4.17 -20.13 -26.97
CA VAL A 209 3.27 -19.41 -27.89
C VAL A 209 3.45 -17.89 -27.74
N PHE A 210 3.44 -17.38 -26.52
CA PHE A 210 3.64 -15.97 -26.22
C PHE A 210 4.97 -15.44 -26.79
N VAL A 211 6.07 -16.16 -26.56
CA VAL A 211 7.39 -15.81 -27.08
C VAL A 211 7.44 -15.95 -28.61
N SER A 212 6.75 -16.94 -29.19
CA SER A 212 6.67 -17.12 -30.65
C SER A 212 5.99 -15.94 -31.35
N VAL A 213 4.94 -15.36 -30.76
CA VAL A 213 4.30 -14.13 -31.26
C VAL A 213 5.29 -12.96 -31.26
N ALA A 214 6.10 -12.82 -30.20
CA ALA A 214 7.13 -11.79 -30.14
C ALA A 214 8.24 -12.01 -31.18
N ILE A 215 8.64 -13.27 -31.44
CA ILE A 215 9.61 -13.63 -32.48
C ILE A 215 9.07 -13.30 -33.87
N GLN A 216 7.82 -13.68 -34.15
CA GLN A 216 7.18 -13.37 -35.43
C GLN A 216 7.13 -11.86 -35.65
N ARG A 217 6.73 -11.09 -34.64
CA ARG A 217 6.73 -9.63 -34.72
C ARG A 217 8.13 -9.06 -34.95
N ALA A 218 9.16 -9.62 -34.30
CA ALA A 218 10.54 -9.18 -34.49
C ALA A 218 11.02 -9.38 -35.95
N LEU A 219 10.64 -10.49 -36.59
CA LEU A 219 10.92 -10.75 -38.00
C LEU A 219 10.18 -9.79 -38.94
N GLU A 220 8.89 -9.55 -38.68
CA GLU A 220 8.08 -8.61 -39.47
C GLU A 220 8.73 -7.21 -39.45
N LEU A 221 9.12 -6.72 -38.28
CA LEU A 221 9.80 -5.43 -38.12
C LEU A 221 11.17 -5.38 -38.81
N ALA A 222 11.87 -6.52 -38.91
CA ALA A 222 13.15 -6.59 -39.59
C ALA A 222 12.98 -6.57 -41.12
N SER A 223 11.86 -7.10 -41.61
CA SER A 223 11.51 -7.14 -43.03
C SER A 223 10.88 -5.85 -43.56
N ASP A 224 10.06 -5.17 -42.75
CA ASP A 224 9.39 -3.92 -43.11
C ASP A 224 9.72 -2.82 -42.09
N LYS A 225 10.49 -1.82 -42.53
CA LYS A 225 10.93 -0.68 -41.71
C LYS A 225 9.79 0.30 -41.34
N LYS A 226 8.54 0.10 -41.81
CA LYS A 226 7.42 1.04 -41.59
C LYS A 226 6.47 0.63 -40.47
N THR A 227 6.84 0.83 -39.21
CA THR A 227 5.94 0.39 -38.11
C THR A 227 6.19 1.14 -36.81
N ARG A 228 5.98 2.47 -36.81
CA ARG A 228 5.57 3.15 -35.56
C ARG A 228 4.12 3.58 -35.71
N ARG A 229 3.28 3.12 -34.78
CA ARG A 229 1.88 3.53 -34.68
C ARG A 229 1.83 5.06 -34.56
N LYS A 230 1.17 5.73 -35.51
CA LYS A 230 1.00 7.18 -35.46
C LYS A 230 0.16 7.51 -34.22
N LEU A 231 0.64 8.45 -33.40
CA LEU A 231 -0.13 8.98 -32.26
C LEU A 231 -1.53 9.41 -32.71
N ASP A 232 -2.52 9.02 -31.91
CA ASP A 232 -3.93 9.40 -32.11
C ASP A 232 -4.09 10.93 -32.17
N LEU A 233 -5.07 11.39 -32.94
CA LEU A 233 -5.35 12.82 -33.16
C LEU A 233 -5.62 13.55 -31.84
N LYS A 234 -6.30 12.90 -30.89
CA LYS A 234 -6.56 13.43 -29.54
C LYS A 234 -5.28 13.70 -28.76
N THR A 235 -4.31 12.81 -28.88
CA THR A 235 -3.00 12.95 -28.22
C THR A 235 -2.20 14.10 -28.81
N LYS A 236 -2.30 14.31 -30.13
CA LYS A 236 -1.69 15.46 -30.81
C LYS A 236 -2.34 16.79 -30.42
N ILE A 237 -3.67 16.82 -30.25
CA ILE A 237 -4.42 18.00 -29.79
C ILE A 237 -3.99 18.38 -28.36
N ALA A 238 -3.84 17.41 -27.46
CA ALA A 238 -3.38 17.65 -26.08
C ALA A 238 -1.96 18.24 -26.02
N ALA A 239 -1.15 18.08 -27.08
CA ALA A 239 0.19 18.64 -27.20
C ALA A 239 0.20 20.10 -27.72
N TRP A 240 -0.95 20.68 -28.10
CA TRP A 240 -1.03 22.08 -28.54
C TRP A 240 -0.57 23.07 -27.45
N PRO A 241 0.11 24.18 -27.81
CA PRO A 241 0.78 25.04 -26.84
C PRO A 241 -0.09 25.53 -25.66
N ILE A 242 -1.34 25.91 -25.94
CA ILE A 242 -2.30 26.42 -24.94
C ILE A 242 -2.80 25.27 -24.05
N LEU A 243 -3.31 24.18 -24.65
CA LEU A 243 -3.80 23.01 -23.93
C LEU A 243 -2.71 22.33 -23.09
N ARG A 244 -1.48 22.34 -23.59
CA ARG A 244 -0.31 21.81 -22.88
C ARG A 244 -0.01 22.59 -21.61
N LYS A 245 0.04 23.93 -21.69
CA LYS A 245 0.23 24.79 -20.51
C LYS A 245 -0.88 24.54 -19.47
N TYR A 246 -2.13 24.45 -19.94
CA TYR A 246 -3.27 24.12 -19.09
C TYR A 246 -3.13 22.73 -18.45
N THR A 247 -2.73 21.71 -19.20
CA THR A 247 -2.55 20.34 -18.72
C THR A 247 -1.52 20.27 -17.60
N PHE A 248 -0.35 20.91 -17.77
CA PHE A 248 0.68 20.95 -16.73
C PHE A 248 0.24 21.76 -15.50
N SER A 249 -0.43 22.89 -15.68
CA SER A 249 -0.98 23.68 -14.58
C SER A 249 -2.01 22.88 -13.77
N LYS A 250 -2.94 22.21 -14.46
CA LYS A 250 -3.95 21.33 -13.84
C LYS A 250 -3.29 20.16 -13.10
N ALA A 251 -2.29 19.52 -13.71
CA ALA A 251 -1.54 18.44 -13.08
C ALA A 251 -0.86 18.89 -11.78
N ARG A 252 -0.15 20.02 -11.80
CA ARG A 252 0.46 20.61 -10.59
C ARG A 252 -0.57 20.89 -9.50
N LYS A 253 -1.70 21.51 -9.85
CA LYS A 253 -2.78 21.81 -8.89
C LYS A 253 -3.36 20.53 -8.26
N MET A 254 -3.60 19.50 -9.07
CA MET A 254 -4.09 18.21 -8.57
C MET A 254 -3.08 17.51 -7.66
N ILE A 255 -1.80 17.50 -8.06
CA ILE A 255 -0.72 16.92 -7.27
C ILE A 255 -0.60 17.66 -5.93
N MET A 256 -0.53 18.99 -5.93
CA MET A 256 -0.43 19.77 -4.68
C MET A 256 -1.63 19.56 -3.75
N ALA A 257 -2.83 19.43 -4.31
CA ALA A 257 -4.02 19.12 -3.51
C ALA A 257 -3.96 17.73 -2.87
N GLN A 258 -3.33 16.74 -3.53
CA GLN A 258 -3.18 15.38 -3.02
C GLN A 258 -1.99 15.21 -2.08
N THR A 259 -0.87 15.90 -2.34
CA THR A 259 0.39 15.71 -1.60
C THR A 259 0.60 16.75 -0.50
N GLY A 260 -0.24 17.79 -0.43
CA GLY A 260 -0.06 18.91 0.50
C GLY A 260 1.24 19.70 0.28
N GLY A 261 1.95 19.46 -0.82
CA GLY A 261 3.28 20.02 -1.07
C GLY A 261 4.43 19.30 -0.35
N PHE A 262 4.17 18.23 0.41
CA PHE A 262 5.22 17.49 1.15
C PHE A 262 6.07 16.59 0.25
N TYR A 263 5.54 16.17 -0.89
CA TYR A 263 6.19 15.24 -1.81
C TYR A 263 6.70 15.97 -3.07
N PRO A 264 8.01 16.24 -3.19
CA PRO A 264 8.57 16.97 -4.32
C PRO A 264 8.61 16.13 -5.61
N ALA A 265 8.76 14.81 -5.50
CA ALA A 265 8.99 13.94 -6.65
C ALA A 265 7.89 13.99 -7.73
N PRO A 266 6.57 13.93 -7.41
CA PRO A 266 5.53 14.05 -8.42
C PRO A 266 5.55 15.39 -9.19
N ILE A 267 5.84 16.50 -8.51
CA ILE A 267 5.95 17.82 -9.15
C ILE A 267 7.20 17.88 -10.03
N MET A 268 8.33 17.42 -9.52
CA MET A 268 9.58 17.34 -10.26
C MET A 268 9.47 16.43 -11.49
N ALA A 269 8.66 15.37 -11.43
CA ALA A 269 8.36 14.53 -12.58
C ALA A 269 7.60 15.30 -13.67
N VAL A 270 6.57 16.08 -13.29
CA VAL A 270 5.84 16.96 -14.21
C VAL A 270 6.76 17.99 -14.84
N GLU A 271 7.68 18.58 -14.07
CA GLU A 271 8.68 19.51 -14.58
C GLU A 271 9.70 18.84 -15.51
N ALA A 272 10.11 17.59 -15.24
CA ALA A 272 10.96 16.80 -16.11
C ALA A 272 10.31 16.59 -17.48
N ILE A 273 9.02 16.22 -17.47
CA ILE A 273 8.21 16.06 -18.68
C ILE A 273 8.11 17.41 -19.42
N GLU A 274 7.69 18.49 -18.74
CA GLU A 274 7.46 19.79 -19.38
C GLU A 274 8.72 20.35 -20.05
N GLY A 275 9.86 20.31 -19.34
CA GLY A 275 11.13 20.82 -19.87
C GLY A 275 11.76 19.95 -20.95
N GLY A 276 11.40 18.66 -21.00
CA GLY A 276 11.93 17.70 -21.97
C GLY A 276 11.05 17.45 -23.19
N PHE A 277 9.75 17.73 -23.12
CA PHE A 277 8.75 17.33 -24.12
C PHE A 277 9.05 17.83 -25.55
N ARG A 278 9.64 19.02 -25.71
CA ARG A 278 10.01 19.60 -27.02
C ARG A 278 11.39 19.16 -27.52
N LYS A 279 12.16 18.42 -26.73
CA LYS A 279 13.52 17.98 -27.05
C LYS A 279 13.50 16.54 -27.55
N SER A 280 14.61 16.04 -28.08
CA SER A 280 14.77 14.58 -28.27
C SER A 280 14.68 13.85 -26.92
N VAL A 281 14.38 12.56 -26.92
CA VAL A 281 14.30 11.77 -25.66
C VAL A 281 15.59 11.91 -24.87
N TYR A 282 16.74 11.65 -25.52
CA TYR A 282 18.05 11.76 -24.89
C TYR A 282 18.33 13.15 -24.31
N ARG A 283 18.14 14.22 -25.10
CA ARG A 283 18.40 15.59 -24.63
C ARG A 283 17.45 15.99 -23.49
N GLY A 284 16.18 15.60 -23.59
CA GLY A 284 15.19 15.78 -22.53
C GLY A 284 15.61 15.11 -21.22
N SER A 285 16.08 13.86 -21.30
CA SER A 285 16.57 13.09 -20.17
C SER A 285 17.81 13.70 -19.52
N MET A 286 18.84 14.03 -20.31
CA MET A 286 20.09 14.60 -19.81
C MET A 286 19.89 15.97 -19.15
N GLU A 287 19.05 16.83 -19.72
CA GLU A 287 18.88 18.21 -19.26
C GLU A 287 17.79 18.37 -18.19
N ASN A 288 16.79 17.48 -18.13
CA ASN A 288 15.62 17.67 -17.26
C ASN A 288 15.31 16.52 -16.30
N GLU A 289 15.59 15.27 -16.65
CA GLU A 289 15.30 14.08 -15.84
C GLU A 289 16.46 13.77 -14.90
N SER A 290 17.66 13.58 -15.47
CA SER A 290 18.89 13.21 -14.76
C SER A 290 19.23 14.14 -13.58
N PRO A 291 19.21 15.48 -13.71
CA PRO A 291 19.45 16.37 -12.57
C PRO A 291 18.40 16.23 -11.46
N LYS A 292 17.13 15.98 -11.83
CA LYS A 292 16.02 15.90 -10.86
C LYS A 292 16.04 14.60 -10.08
N ILE A 293 16.21 13.46 -10.75
CA ILE A 293 16.35 12.18 -10.05
C ILE A 293 17.57 12.18 -9.13
N SER A 294 18.69 12.74 -9.59
CA SER A 294 19.93 12.77 -8.81
C SER A 294 19.76 13.54 -7.49
N LYS A 295 19.10 14.70 -7.54
CA LYS A 295 18.74 15.49 -6.35
C LYS A 295 17.77 14.74 -5.42
N LEU A 296 16.78 14.04 -5.98
CA LEU A 296 15.78 13.31 -5.20
C LEU A 296 16.36 12.07 -4.52
N ALA A 297 17.22 11.32 -5.20
CA ALA A 297 17.78 10.05 -4.73
C ALA A 297 18.62 10.17 -3.46
N VAL A 298 19.25 11.34 -3.23
CA VAL A 298 20.03 11.64 -2.03
C VAL A 298 19.19 12.26 -0.90
N SER A 299 17.92 12.60 -1.16
CA SER A 299 17.08 13.29 -0.18
C SER A 299 16.66 12.38 0.99
N ASN A 300 16.58 12.96 2.20
CA ASN A 300 16.06 12.25 3.39
C ASN A 300 14.65 11.69 3.17
N LEU A 301 13.81 12.40 2.42
CA LEU A 301 12.46 11.95 2.07
C LEU A 301 12.50 10.64 1.26
N SER A 302 13.35 10.56 0.23
CA SER A 302 13.51 9.32 -0.53
C SER A 302 14.03 8.19 0.36
N LYS A 303 15.03 8.47 1.21
CA LYS A 303 15.54 7.47 2.16
C LYS A 303 14.46 6.99 3.13
N ASN A 304 13.57 7.87 3.58
CA ASN A 304 12.44 7.50 4.42
C ASN A 304 11.47 6.55 3.71
N LEU A 305 11.04 6.91 2.51
CA LEU A 305 10.11 6.09 1.71
C LEU A 305 10.72 4.74 1.30
N ILE A 306 12.01 4.70 0.98
CA ILE A 306 12.73 3.45 0.71
C ILE A 306 12.78 2.54 1.95
N ASN A 307 13.02 3.09 3.14
CA ASN A 307 13.02 2.29 4.37
C ASN A 307 11.61 1.75 4.68
N ILE A 308 10.56 2.55 4.47
CA ILE A 308 9.17 2.10 4.57
C ILE A 308 8.89 0.96 3.58
N PHE A 309 9.38 1.06 2.34
CA PHE A 309 9.24 0.00 1.35
C PHE A 309 9.85 -1.32 1.85
N PHE A 310 11.10 -1.30 2.33
CA PHE A 310 11.74 -2.51 2.86
C PHE A 310 11.01 -3.07 4.08
N GLY A 311 10.64 -2.23 5.04
CA GLY A 311 9.86 -2.66 6.20
C GLY A 311 8.50 -3.27 5.80
N THR A 312 7.87 -2.74 4.76
CA THR A 312 6.63 -3.30 4.20
C THR A 312 6.85 -4.66 3.55
N GLU A 313 7.94 -4.84 2.81
CA GLU A 313 8.33 -6.15 2.26
C GLU A 313 8.64 -7.16 3.36
N ASP A 314 9.27 -6.73 4.46
CA ASP A 314 9.54 -7.56 5.62
C ASP A 314 8.24 -8.03 6.29
N LEU A 315 7.24 -7.13 6.45
CA LEU A 315 5.91 -7.51 6.95
C LEU A 315 5.18 -8.50 6.03
N LYS A 316 5.34 -8.39 4.70
CA LYS A 316 4.81 -9.40 3.77
C LYS A 316 5.53 -10.75 3.92
N ARG A 317 6.81 -10.72 4.29
CA ARG A 317 7.67 -11.90 4.48
C ARG A 317 7.73 -12.39 5.92
N THR A 318 6.93 -11.83 6.83
CA THR A 318 6.86 -12.22 8.25
C THR A 318 6.93 -13.73 8.38
N LYS A 319 8.04 -14.21 8.96
CA LYS A 319 8.31 -15.63 9.17
C LYS A 319 7.53 -16.12 10.39
N THR A 320 7.15 -17.38 10.37
CA THR A 320 6.44 -18.04 11.45
C THR A 320 7.35 -19.11 12.05
N THR A 321 7.28 -19.32 13.36
CA THR A 321 8.06 -20.34 14.07
C THR A 321 7.51 -21.75 13.83
N ALA A 322 6.22 -21.86 13.49
CA ALA A 322 5.55 -23.09 13.11
C ALA A 322 4.96 -23.01 11.70
N LYS A 323 4.54 -24.16 11.16
CA LYS A 323 3.71 -24.23 9.96
C LYS A 323 2.22 -24.20 10.36
N PRO A 324 1.32 -23.66 9.52
CA PRO A 324 -0.11 -23.80 9.74
C PRO A 324 -0.52 -25.27 9.87
N SER A 325 -1.46 -25.58 10.76
CA SER A 325 -1.99 -26.93 10.98
C SER A 325 -2.74 -27.51 9.76
N GLY A 326 -3.13 -26.67 8.81
CA GLY A 326 -3.78 -27.07 7.56
C GLY A 326 -3.96 -25.91 6.58
N GLN A 327 -4.49 -26.22 5.40
CA GLN A 327 -4.85 -25.20 4.42
C GLN A 327 -6.27 -24.72 4.68
N LEU A 328 -6.41 -23.45 5.07
CA LEU A 328 -7.72 -22.81 5.19
C LEU A 328 -8.41 -22.75 3.83
N GLN A 329 -9.58 -23.35 3.71
CA GLN A 329 -10.42 -23.26 2.50
C GLN A 329 -11.70 -22.49 2.77
N THR A 330 -12.27 -22.67 3.97
CA THR A 330 -13.55 -22.10 4.36
C THR A 330 -13.41 -21.29 5.64
N VAL A 331 -13.85 -20.03 5.59
CA VAL A 331 -13.76 -19.07 6.69
C VAL A 331 -15.16 -18.64 7.11
N GLY A 332 -15.47 -18.79 8.39
CA GLY A 332 -16.72 -18.30 8.96
C GLY A 332 -16.60 -16.85 9.42
N ILE A 333 -17.67 -16.07 9.27
CA ILE A 333 -17.77 -14.69 9.73
C ILE A 333 -18.96 -14.60 10.68
N LEU A 334 -18.73 -14.13 11.90
CA LEU A 334 -19.78 -13.92 12.89
C LEU A 334 -20.10 -12.43 12.98
N GLY A 335 -21.29 -12.06 12.54
CA GLY A 335 -21.73 -10.68 12.36
C GLY A 335 -21.70 -10.26 10.89
N ALA A 336 -22.87 -9.96 10.32
CA ALA A 336 -23.07 -9.45 8.97
C ALA A 336 -23.08 -7.90 8.92
N GLY A 337 -22.58 -7.27 9.99
CA GLY A 337 -22.42 -5.81 10.08
C GLY A 337 -21.41 -5.24 9.09
N LEU A 338 -21.02 -3.98 9.30
CA LEU A 338 -20.13 -3.27 8.37
C LEU A 338 -18.78 -3.97 8.15
N MET A 339 -18.11 -4.39 9.24
CA MET A 339 -16.81 -5.05 9.15
C MET A 339 -16.93 -6.48 8.64
N GLY A 340 -17.85 -7.27 9.18
CA GLY A 340 -18.04 -8.65 8.74
C GLY A 340 -18.37 -8.77 7.26
N ALA A 341 -19.23 -7.89 6.72
CA ALA A 341 -19.51 -7.84 5.29
C ALA A 341 -18.27 -7.49 4.44
N GLN A 342 -17.44 -6.54 4.91
CA GLN A 342 -16.21 -6.18 4.20
C GLN A 342 -15.19 -7.33 4.21
N ILE A 343 -15.01 -8.00 5.35
CA ILE A 343 -14.10 -9.14 5.50
C ILE A 343 -14.57 -10.30 4.62
N ALA A 344 -15.86 -10.63 4.66
CA ALA A 344 -16.48 -11.66 3.82
C ALA A 344 -16.27 -11.38 2.31
N GLY A 345 -16.54 -10.15 1.86
CA GLY A 345 -16.33 -9.76 0.47
C GLY A 345 -14.88 -9.90 0.02
N ASN A 346 -13.92 -9.51 0.87
CA ASN A 346 -12.49 -9.64 0.55
C ASN A 346 -12.03 -11.11 0.51
N LEU A 347 -12.50 -11.96 1.42
CA LEU A 347 -12.20 -13.40 1.40
C LEU A 347 -12.74 -14.08 0.13
N SER A 348 -13.98 -13.77 -0.24
CA SER A 348 -14.60 -14.26 -1.47
C SER A 348 -13.82 -13.83 -2.73
N GLU A 349 -13.36 -12.57 -2.77
CA GLU A 349 -12.49 -12.05 -3.84
C GLU A 349 -11.21 -12.89 -3.99
N LYS A 350 -10.65 -13.35 -2.86
CA LYS A 350 -9.43 -14.17 -2.81
C LYS A 350 -9.67 -15.67 -2.96
N GLY A 351 -10.90 -16.07 -3.27
CA GLY A 351 -11.24 -17.46 -3.61
C GLY A 351 -11.62 -18.35 -2.43
N PHE A 352 -11.75 -17.80 -1.22
CA PHE A 352 -12.19 -18.57 -0.05
C PHE A 352 -13.71 -18.79 -0.06
N GLY A 353 -14.15 -19.96 0.40
CA GLY A 353 -15.54 -20.15 0.81
C GLY A 353 -15.81 -19.37 2.10
N VAL A 354 -16.96 -18.69 2.18
CA VAL A 354 -17.27 -17.82 3.32
C VAL A 354 -18.64 -18.15 3.87
N LEU A 355 -18.73 -18.55 5.14
CA LEU A 355 -20.01 -18.60 5.85
C LEU A 355 -20.23 -17.26 6.56
N ILE A 356 -21.42 -16.69 6.47
CA ILE A 356 -21.78 -15.48 7.21
C ILE A 356 -22.98 -15.73 8.10
N LYS A 357 -22.79 -15.58 9.42
CA LYS A 357 -23.81 -15.79 10.43
C LYS A 357 -24.16 -14.50 11.14
N ASP A 358 -25.45 -14.28 11.34
CA ASP A 358 -25.96 -13.23 12.21
C ASP A 358 -27.21 -13.73 12.99
N LEU A 359 -27.79 -12.89 13.82
CA LEU A 359 -28.96 -13.19 14.65
C LEU A 359 -30.27 -13.12 13.85
N LYS A 360 -30.34 -12.26 12.83
CA LYS A 360 -31.57 -11.99 12.07
C LYS A 360 -31.32 -12.02 10.56
N PRO A 361 -32.31 -12.48 9.76
CA PRO A 361 -32.24 -12.43 8.30
C PRO A 361 -31.95 -11.03 7.74
N GLU A 362 -32.48 -9.98 8.39
CA GLU A 362 -32.29 -8.60 7.94
C GLU A 362 -30.82 -8.18 7.94
N PHE A 363 -30.06 -8.56 8.98
CA PHE A 363 -28.64 -8.21 9.09
C PHE A 363 -27.82 -8.91 8.00
N ILE A 364 -28.09 -10.19 7.76
CA ILE A 364 -27.47 -10.97 6.69
C ILE A 364 -27.77 -10.34 5.32
N THR A 365 -29.04 -10.03 5.06
CA THR A 365 -29.48 -9.43 3.79
C THR A 365 -28.77 -8.10 3.53
N ASN A 366 -28.67 -7.24 4.54
CA ASN A 366 -27.94 -5.98 4.47
C ASN A 366 -26.43 -6.19 4.23
N GLY A 367 -25.83 -7.19 4.87
CA GLY A 367 -24.44 -7.58 4.66
C GLY A 367 -24.16 -8.03 3.22
N ILE A 368 -24.96 -8.97 2.70
CA ILE A 368 -24.86 -9.47 1.33
C ILE A 368 -25.06 -8.33 0.32
N LYS A 369 -26.06 -7.47 0.53
CA LYS A 369 -26.31 -6.31 -0.33
C LYS A 369 -25.08 -5.43 -0.43
N ARG A 370 -24.43 -5.13 0.70
CA ARG A 370 -23.19 -4.33 0.73
C ARG A 370 -22.03 -5.00 -0.02
N ILE A 371 -21.93 -6.33 0.05
CA ILE A 371 -20.92 -7.09 -0.71
C ILE A 371 -21.20 -6.99 -2.22
N ALA A 372 -22.44 -7.25 -2.64
CA ALA A 372 -22.85 -7.16 -4.04
C ALA A 372 -22.68 -5.75 -4.64
N GLU A 373 -23.00 -4.70 -3.87
CA GLU A 373 -22.77 -3.31 -4.26
C GLU A 373 -21.27 -2.98 -4.46
N ASN A 374 -20.39 -3.63 -3.69
CA ASN A 374 -18.95 -3.42 -3.84
C ASN A 374 -18.37 -4.20 -5.03
N GLU A 375 -18.80 -5.44 -5.23
CA GLU A 375 -18.37 -6.25 -6.36
C GLU A 375 -18.92 -5.71 -7.69
N SER A 376 -20.14 -5.17 -7.71
CA SER A 376 -20.71 -4.55 -8.92
C SER A 376 -19.91 -3.32 -9.36
N LYS A 377 -19.28 -2.57 -8.44
CA LYS A 377 -18.34 -1.49 -8.80
C LYS A 377 -17.08 -2.02 -9.48
N ASN A 378 -16.57 -3.19 -9.08
CA ASN A 378 -15.41 -3.82 -9.75
C ASN A 378 -15.81 -4.27 -11.16
N PHE A 379 -16.98 -4.89 -11.30
CA PHE A 379 -17.53 -5.30 -12.59
C PHE A 379 -17.79 -4.10 -13.52
N ALA A 380 -18.40 -3.03 -13.02
CA ALA A 380 -18.65 -1.80 -13.78
C ALA A 380 -17.35 -1.12 -14.24
N LYS A 381 -16.28 -1.20 -13.44
CA LYS A 381 -14.92 -0.74 -13.80
C LYS A 381 -14.21 -1.68 -14.79
N ARG A 382 -14.84 -2.80 -15.19
CA ARG A 382 -14.29 -3.85 -16.04
C ARG A 382 -12.96 -4.41 -15.52
N THR A 383 -12.81 -4.45 -14.19
CA THR A 383 -11.64 -5.08 -13.55
C THR A 383 -11.85 -6.58 -13.33
N ILE A 384 -13.07 -7.07 -13.52
CA ILE A 384 -13.47 -8.48 -13.45
C ILE A 384 -14.52 -8.76 -14.53
N THR A 385 -14.60 -10.01 -14.95
CA THR A 385 -15.60 -10.55 -15.88
C THR A 385 -16.92 -10.88 -15.16
N LYS A 386 -17.98 -11.14 -15.94
CA LYS A 386 -19.28 -11.55 -15.39
C LYS A 386 -19.20 -12.90 -14.64
N PRO A 387 -18.56 -13.95 -15.19
CA PRO A 387 -18.39 -15.20 -14.44
C PRO A 387 -17.62 -15.02 -13.13
N GLU A 388 -16.55 -14.22 -13.11
CA GLU A 388 -15.81 -13.95 -11.87
C GLU A 388 -16.67 -13.23 -10.82
N TYR A 389 -17.49 -12.27 -11.24
CA TYR A 389 -18.44 -11.58 -10.36
C TYR A 389 -19.44 -12.56 -9.73
N GLU A 390 -20.07 -13.42 -10.54
CA GLU A 390 -21.05 -14.40 -10.07
C GLU A 390 -20.41 -15.45 -9.15
N GLN A 391 -19.23 -15.97 -9.52
CA GLN A 391 -18.47 -16.92 -8.68
C GLN A 391 -18.12 -16.35 -7.31
N ARG A 392 -17.73 -15.08 -7.22
CA ARG A 392 -17.45 -14.43 -5.93
C ARG A 392 -18.71 -14.41 -5.05
N LEU A 393 -19.86 -14.04 -5.59
CA LEU A 393 -21.10 -14.05 -4.81
C LEU A 393 -21.51 -15.46 -4.36
N LEU A 394 -21.34 -16.46 -5.23
CA LEU A 394 -21.65 -17.86 -4.92
C LEU A 394 -20.76 -18.48 -3.84
N ARG A 395 -19.58 -17.91 -3.56
CA ARG A 395 -18.72 -18.34 -2.44
C ARG A 395 -19.26 -17.96 -1.06
N ILE A 396 -20.25 -17.08 -0.99
CA ILE A 396 -20.79 -16.57 0.27
C ILE A 396 -22.05 -17.34 0.63
N TYR A 397 -21.99 -18.09 1.72
CA TYR A 397 -23.09 -18.89 2.25
C TYR A 397 -23.69 -18.20 3.49
N PRO A 398 -24.87 -17.58 3.37
CA PRO A 398 -25.57 -17.00 4.51
C PRO A 398 -26.26 -18.05 5.37
N THR A 399 -26.18 -17.91 6.69
CA THR A 399 -26.86 -18.83 7.62
C THR A 399 -27.23 -18.16 8.95
N LEU A 400 -28.24 -18.68 9.62
CA LEU A 400 -28.55 -18.37 11.03
C LEU A 400 -28.09 -19.49 11.97
N ASN A 401 -27.74 -20.66 11.42
CA ASN A 401 -27.56 -21.90 12.16
C ASN A 401 -26.09 -22.15 12.50
N TRP A 402 -25.84 -22.61 13.73
CA TRP A 402 -24.50 -23.04 14.14
C TRP A 402 -24.09 -24.38 13.53
N SER A 403 -25.04 -25.22 13.11
CA SER A 403 -24.77 -26.54 12.51
C SER A 403 -23.91 -26.49 11.26
N ASP A 404 -23.91 -25.37 10.55
CA ASP A 404 -23.21 -25.20 9.27
C ASP A 404 -21.71 -24.95 9.48
N PHE A 405 -21.30 -24.64 10.72
CA PHE A 405 -19.91 -24.33 11.07
C PHE A 405 -19.07 -25.57 11.43
N LYS A 406 -19.64 -26.78 11.35
CA LYS A 406 -18.96 -28.04 11.72
C LYS A 406 -17.63 -28.27 11.01
N ASN A 407 -17.54 -27.86 9.74
CA ASN A 407 -16.37 -28.07 8.89
C ASN A 407 -15.54 -26.79 8.68
N THR A 408 -15.79 -25.74 9.46
CA THR A 408 -15.09 -24.45 9.29
C THR A 408 -13.68 -24.52 9.86
N ASP A 409 -12.69 -24.08 9.10
CA ASP A 409 -11.29 -24.08 9.52
C ASP A 409 -10.95 -22.94 10.48
N LEU A 410 -11.55 -21.77 10.23
CA LEU A 410 -11.31 -20.57 11.00
C LEU A 410 -12.56 -19.70 11.00
N VAL A 411 -12.86 -19.08 12.14
CA VAL A 411 -13.94 -18.10 12.25
C VAL A 411 -13.38 -16.74 12.66
N ILE A 412 -13.89 -15.68 12.04
CA ILE A 412 -13.60 -14.29 12.39
C ILE A 412 -14.85 -13.68 13.03
N GLU A 413 -14.74 -13.34 14.30
CA GLU A 413 -15.77 -12.62 15.05
C GLU A 413 -15.69 -11.12 14.75
N ALA A 414 -16.81 -10.54 14.32
CA ALA A 414 -16.95 -9.12 13.99
C ALA A 414 -18.31 -8.55 14.47
N ILE A 415 -18.69 -8.89 15.70
CA ILE A 415 -19.88 -8.40 16.39
C ILE A 415 -19.60 -7.12 17.17
N LYS A 416 -20.63 -6.60 17.86
CA LYS A 416 -20.50 -5.40 18.70
C LYS A 416 -19.48 -5.60 19.83
N GLU A 417 -18.89 -4.50 20.26
CA GLU A 417 -17.83 -4.47 21.26
C GLU A 417 -18.38 -4.59 22.69
N VAL A 418 -18.89 -5.79 23.01
CA VAL A 418 -19.45 -6.18 24.31
C VAL A 418 -18.80 -7.50 24.71
N LEU A 419 -18.03 -7.51 25.81
CA LEU A 419 -17.20 -8.64 26.21
C LEU A 419 -18.01 -9.92 26.43
N GLU A 420 -19.14 -9.82 27.14
CA GLU A 420 -19.99 -10.97 27.48
C GLU A 420 -20.53 -11.64 26.21
N TRP A 421 -20.83 -10.86 25.17
CA TRP A 421 -21.33 -11.39 23.91
C TRP A 421 -20.23 -12.13 23.15
N LYS A 422 -18.99 -11.62 23.18
CA LYS A 422 -17.84 -12.29 22.53
C LYS A 422 -17.48 -13.60 23.23
N GLN A 423 -17.43 -13.60 24.56
CA GLN A 423 -17.20 -14.80 25.37
C GLN A 423 -18.28 -15.87 25.13
N ARG A 424 -19.56 -15.47 25.12
CA ARG A 424 -20.68 -16.36 24.80
C ARG A 424 -20.55 -16.96 23.40
N LEU A 425 -20.24 -16.12 22.40
CA LEU A 425 -20.15 -16.53 21.01
C LEU A 425 -18.99 -17.52 20.78
N LEU A 426 -17.85 -17.31 21.45
CA LEU A 426 -16.75 -18.26 21.46
C LEU A 426 -17.18 -19.61 22.04
N SER A 427 -17.87 -19.61 23.19
CA SER A 427 -18.39 -20.85 23.79
C SER A 427 -19.38 -21.60 22.88
N GLU A 428 -20.30 -20.87 22.24
CA GLU A 428 -21.24 -21.45 21.28
C GLU A 428 -20.52 -22.05 20.05
N PHE A 429 -19.49 -21.37 19.55
CA PHE A 429 -18.65 -21.85 18.45
C PHE A 429 -17.90 -23.13 18.83
N GLU A 430 -17.25 -23.18 20.00
CA GLU A 430 -16.50 -24.36 20.46
C GLU A 430 -17.34 -25.63 20.55
N ASN A 431 -18.66 -25.51 20.76
CA ASN A 431 -19.55 -26.67 20.82
C ASN A 431 -19.88 -27.28 19.46
N VAL A 432 -19.67 -26.55 18.36
CA VAL A 432 -19.96 -27.01 16.99
C VAL A 432 -18.73 -27.14 16.11
N ALA A 433 -17.66 -26.42 16.43
CA ALA A 433 -16.44 -26.39 15.64
C ALA A 433 -15.70 -27.72 15.67
N LYS A 434 -14.95 -28.00 14.61
CA LYS A 434 -13.98 -29.09 14.61
C LYS A 434 -12.84 -28.84 15.62
N PRO A 435 -12.16 -29.89 16.12
CA PRO A 435 -11.17 -29.77 17.20
C PRO A 435 -9.96 -28.88 16.89
N ASP A 436 -9.66 -28.60 15.63
CA ASP A 436 -8.53 -27.79 15.16
C ASP A 436 -8.93 -26.38 14.68
N ALA A 437 -10.22 -26.01 14.76
CA ALA A 437 -10.70 -24.74 14.22
C ALA A 437 -10.20 -23.51 15.00
N ILE A 438 -9.81 -22.46 14.30
CA ILE A 438 -9.28 -21.23 14.93
C ILE A 438 -10.42 -20.23 15.19
N PHE A 439 -10.39 -19.59 16.36
CA PHE A 439 -11.26 -18.44 16.66
C PHE A 439 -10.43 -17.15 16.62
N ALA A 440 -10.67 -16.33 15.61
CA ALA A 440 -10.07 -15.01 15.46
C ALA A 440 -11.09 -13.92 15.83
N THR A 441 -10.73 -12.97 16.69
CA THR A 441 -11.59 -11.82 17.02
C THR A 441 -11.10 -10.54 16.33
N ASN A 442 -12.00 -9.79 15.71
CA ASN A 442 -11.76 -8.45 15.18
C ASN A 442 -12.00 -7.35 16.26
N THR A 443 -11.82 -7.69 17.54
CA THR A 443 -11.87 -6.69 18.62
C THR A 443 -10.81 -5.60 18.42
N SER A 444 -11.09 -4.41 18.94
CA SER A 444 -10.23 -3.22 18.87
C SER A 444 -9.80 -2.70 20.24
N SER A 445 -10.38 -3.26 21.30
CA SER A 445 -10.28 -2.79 22.68
C SER A 445 -9.94 -3.89 23.67
N TYR A 446 -10.66 -5.02 23.61
CA TYR A 446 -10.50 -6.11 24.56
C TYR A 446 -9.31 -6.98 24.20
N THR A 447 -8.67 -7.53 25.22
CA THR A 447 -7.57 -8.48 25.04
C THR A 447 -8.12 -9.86 24.65
N VAL A 448 -7.32 -10.63 23.93
CA VAL A 448 -7.63 -12.04 23.63
C VAL A 448 -7.76 -12.83 24.93
N SER A 449 -6.96 -12.47 25.93
CA SER A 449 -6.97 -13.06 27.27
C SER A 449 -8.33 -12.89 27.97
N GLU A 450 -8.94 -11.70 27.89
CA GLU A 450 -10.30 -11.45 28.41
C GLU A 450 -11.37 -12.23 27.64
N ILE A 451 -11.28 -12.28 26.31
CA ILE A 451 -12.29 -12.96 25.48
C ILE A 451 -12.23 -14.49 25.65
N ALA A 452 -11.03 -15.05 25.79
CA ALA A 452 -10.80 -16.48 25.92
C ALA A 452 -10.81 -16.98 27.38
N GLU A 453 -11.18 -16.14 28.36
CA GLU A 453 -11.13 -16.46 29.79
C GLU A 453 -11.79 -17.81 30.13
N ASN A 454 -12.94 -18.08 29.51
CA ASN A 454 -13.74 -19.30 29.74
C ASN A 454 -13.71 -20.29 28.56
N ALA A 455 -12.79 -20.11 27.60
CA ALA A 455 -12.70 -20.98 26.44
C ALA A 455 -12.05 -22.32 26.79
N LYS A 456 -12.54 -23.40 26.16
CA LYS A 456 -12.00 -24.77 26.32
C LYS A 456 -10.64 -24.92 25.65
N ASN A 457 -10.41 -24.22 24.53
CA ASN A 457 -9.23 -24.34 23.67
C ASN A 457 -8.61 -22.97 23.42
N LYS A 458 -8.05 -22.38 24.48
CA LYS A 458 -7.53 -21.01 24.47
C LYS A 458 -6.39 -20.83 23.46
N GLU A 459 -5.60 -21.87 23.22
CA GLU A 459 -4.47 -21.89 22.30
C GLU A 459 -4.85 -21.62 20.83
N ARG A 460 -6.14 -21.76 20.50
CA ARG A 460 -6.72 -21.48 19.18
C ARG A 460 -7.42 -20.11 19.09
N CYS A 461 -7.36 -19.32 20.16
CA CYS A 461 -7.92 -17.98 20.21
C CYS A 461 -6.84 -16.93 19.91
N ILE A 462 -7.15 -15.99 19.03
CA ILE A 462 -6.21 -14.95 18.57
C ILE A 462 -6.96 -13.68 18.13
N ALA A 463 -6.32 -12.52 18.21
CA ALA A 463 -6.88 -11.30 17.62
C ALA A 463 -6.42 -11.15 16.16
N MET A 464 -7.35 -10.73 15.31
CA MET A 464 -7.10 -10.37 13.91
C MET A 464 -7.82 -9.03 13.65
N HIS A 465 -7.21 -7.95 14.12
CA HIS A 465 -7.79 -6.62 14.13
C HIS A 465 -7.59 -5.93 12.76
N PHE A 466 -8.70 -5.75 12.05
CA PHE A 466 -8.78 -5.09 10.76
C PHE A 466 -9.18 -3.62 10.91
N PHE A 467 -8.61 -2.76 10.07
CA PHE A 467 -8.92 -1.33 10.04
C PHE A 467 -9.99 -1.00 9.00
N ASN A 468 -10.91 -0.11 9.34
CA ASN A 468 -11.97 0.37 8.45
C ASN A 468 -11.51 1.62 7.67
N PRO A 469 -11.75 1.73 6.34
CA PRO A 469 -12.32 0.73 5.43
C PRO A 469 -11.34 -0.37 5.05
N LEU A 470 -11.80 -1.62 5.08
CA LEU A 470 -10.95 -2.80 4.87
C LEU A 470 -10.21 -2.71 3.53
N ARG A 471 -10.86 -2.28 2.44
CA ARG A 471 -10.23 -2.26 1.10
C ARG A 471 -9.01 -1.34 1.02
N SER A 472 -9.05 -0.20 1.70
CA SER A 472 -8.00 0.82 1.63
C SER A 472 -6.90 0.58 2.66
N MET A 473 -7.26 0.05 3.82
CA MET A 473 -6.31 -0.21 4.91
C MET A 473 -5.54 -1.50 4.66
N LYS A 474 -4.21 -1.40 4.67
CA LYS A 474 -3.31 -2.53 4.37
C LYS A 474 -2.99 -3.35 5.61
N LEU A 475 -2.90 -2.71 6.77
CA LEU A 475 -2.48 -3.32 8.03
C LEU A 475 -3.57 -4.23 8.61
N VAL A 476 -3.14 -5.32 9.24
CA VAL A 476 -3.93 -6.12 10.17
C VAL A 476 -3.05 -6.39 11.39
N GLU A 477 -3.50 -5.99 12.57
CA GLU A 477 -2.83 -6.32 13.82
C GLU A 477 -3.23 -7.73 14.26
N ILE A 478 -2.24 -8.57 14.52
CA ILE A 478 -2.41 -9.93 15.02
C ILE A 478 -1.96 -9.94 16.47
N GLY A 479 -2.93 -9.81 17.38
CA GLY A 479 -2.70 -9.82 18.82
C GLY A 479 -2.56 -11.25 19.33
N VAL A 480 -1.41 -11.55 19.94
CA VAL A 480 -1.03 -12.89 20.41
C VAL A 480 -1.00 -12.91 21.92
N ALA A 481 -1.89 -13.71 22.53
CA ALA A 481 -1.87 -13.96 23.97
C ALA A 481 -0.82 -15.02 24.33
N ASP A 482 -0.43 -15.08 25.59
CA ASP A 482 0.63 -15.99 26.07
C ASP A 482 0.29 -17.47 25.85
N PHE A 483 -1.00 -17.82 25.82
CA PHE A 483 -1.47 -19.18 25.54
C PHE A 483 -1.66 -19.49 24.05
N THR A 484 -1.67 -18.50 23.16
CA THR A 484 -1.97 -18.69 21.73
C THR A 484 -0.86 -19.51 21.07
N SER A 485 -1.23 -20.59 20.37
CA SER A 485 -0.26 -21.51 19.79
C SER A 485 0.48 -20.89 18.58
N PRO A 486 1.76 -21.24 18.36
CA PRO A 486 2.52 -20.82 17.18
C PRO A 486 1.87 -21.21 15.85
N GLU A 487 1.18 -22.34 15.79
CA GLU A 487 0.45 -22.84 14.62
C GLU A 487 -0.74 -21.94 14.29
N THR A 488 -1.49 -21.51 15.30
CA THR A 488 -2.59 -20.55 15.17
C THR A 488 -2.09 -19.22 14.61
N VAL A 489 -0.99 -18.69 15.17
CA VAL A 489 -0.35 -17.47 14.68
C VAL A 489 0.08 -17.63 13.21
N ALA A 490 0.66 -18.78 12.86
CA ALA A 490 1.09 -19.05 11.50
C ALA A 490 -0.07 -19.11 10.49
N ALA A 491 -1.18 -19.73 10.88
CA ALA A 491 -2.38 -19.82 10.05
C ALA A 491 -3.01 -18.44 9.80
N VAL A 492 -3.13 -17.60 10.83
CA VAL A 492 -3.69 -16.24 10.69
C VAL A 492 -2.78 -15.32 9.88
N ILE A 493 -1.45 -15.40 10.08
CA ILE A 493 -0.49 -14.67 9.23
C ILE A 493 -0.62 -15.11 7.78
N SER A 494 -0.74 -16.41 7.52
CA SER A 494 -0.95 -16.91 6.15
C SER A 494 -2.27 -16.42 5.56
N LEU A 495 -3.34 -16.35 6.34
CA LEU A 495 -4.63 -15.84 5.90
C LEU A 495 -4.54 -14.36 5.55
N ALA A 496 -3.99 -13.54 6.44
CA ALA A 496 -3.80 -12.11 6.21
C ALA A 496 -3.01 -11.83 4.92
N LYS A 497 -1.93 -12.57 4.67
CA LYS A 497 -1.15 -12.44 3.43
C LYS A 497 -1.98 -12.81 2.19
N LYS A 498 -2.74 -13.90 2.23
CA LYS A 498 -3.64 -14.31 1.12
C LYS A 498 -4.74 -13.28 0.87
N MET A 499 -5.23 -12.62 1.92
CA MET A 499 -6.16 -11.48 1.84
C MET A 499 -5.54 -10.22 1.21
N GLY A 500 -4.22 -10.19 0.99
CA GLY A 500 -3.49 -9.03 0.52
C GLY A 500 -3.25 -7.98 1.60
N LYS A 501 -3.22 -8.42 2.87
CA LYS A 501 -2.96 -7.59 4.06
C LYS A 501 -1.51 -7.72 4.53
N LEU A 502 -1.09 -6.73 5.32
CA LEU A 502 0.19 -6.69 6.01
C LEU A 502 -0.03 -7.16 7.46
N PRO A 503 0.33 -8.41 7.79
CA PRO A 503 0.20 -8.90 9.16
C PRO A 503 1.27 -8.27 10.04
N LEU A 504 0.84 -7.61 11.11
CA LEU A 504 1.71 -7.11 12.17
C LEU A 504 1.43 -7.87 13.45
N VAL A 505 2.37 -8.70 13.87
CA VAL A 505 2.27 -9.46 15.12
C VAL A 505 2.57 -8.54 16.30
N VAL A 506 1.66 -8.49 17.26
CA VAL A 506 1.77 -7.70 18.49
C VAL A 506 1.43 -8.58 19.69
N LYS A 507 2.03 -8.31 20.85
CA LYS A 507 1.62 -8.93 22.10
C LYS A 507 0.20 -8.48 22.46
N ASP A 508 -0.61 -9.39 23.01
CA ASP A 508 -1.93 -9.07 23.54
C ASP A 508 -1.83 -8.02 24.64
N CYS A 509 -2.47 -6.87 24.40
CA CYS A 509 -2.59 -5.78 25.36
C CYS A 509 -3.79 -4.89 25.03
N PRO A 510 -4.32 -4.11 26.00
CA PRO A 510 -5.45 -3.22 25.75
C PRO A 510 -5.17 -2.25 24.58
N GLY A 511 -6.05 -2.28 23.57
CA GLY A 511 -5.94 -1.48 22.35
C GLY A 511 -4.73 -1.79 21.46
N PHE A 512 -4.08 -2.94 21.65
CA PHE A 512 -2.94 -3.41 20.86
C PHE A 512 -1.85 -2.33 20.72
N LEU A 513 -1.36 -2.08 19.50
CA LEU A 513 -0.32 -1.10 19.27
C LEU A 513 -0.90 0.21 18.72
N VAL A 514 -1.66 0.16 17.63
CA VAL A 514 -2.13 1.36 16.94
C VAL A 514 -3.10 2.16 17.80
N ASN A 515 -4.16 1.55 18.34
CA ASN A 515 -5.15 2.30 19.12
C ASN A 515 -4.55 2.81 20.42
N ARG A 516 -3.68 2.02 21.07
CA ARG A 516 -2.94 2.45 22.27
C ARG A 516 -2.15 3.74 22.02
N ILE A 517 -1.35 3.80 20.96
CA ILE A 517 -0.55 5.00 20.64
C ILE A 517 -1.44 6.14 20.12
N LEU A 518 -2.35 5.87 19.19
CA LEU A 518 -3.23 6.88 18.59
C LEU A 518 -4.16 7.53 19.60
N SER A 519 -4.59 6.80 20.64
CA SER A 519 -5.45 7.35 21.68
C SER A 519 -4.83 8.58 22.37
N ARG A 520 -3.49 8.62 22.53
CA ARG A 520 -2.79 9.76 23.14
C ARG A 520 -3.03 11.05 22.37
N TYR A 521 -2.98 10.96 21.04
CA TYR A 521 -3.23 12.06 20.11
C TYR A 521 -4.68 12.51 20.11
N LEU A 522 -5.62 11.55 20.09
CA LEU A 522 -7.04 11.86 20.08
C LEU A 522 -7.51 12.46 21.41
N ILE A 523 -7.10 11.87 22.54
CA ILE A 523 -7.43 12.37 23.86
C ILE A 523 -6.90 13.79 24.06
N GLU A 524 -5.64 14.05 23.69
CA GLU A 524 -5.05 15.37 23.86
C GLU A 524 -5.76 16.43 23.01
N SER A 525 -6.27 16.06 21.83
CA SER A 525 -7.10 16.97 21.03
C SER A 525 -8.39 17.39 21.75
N ILE A 526 -9.05 16.47 22.46
CA ILE A 526 -10.25 16.75 23.26
C ILE A 526 -9.91 17.62 24.48
N LEU A 527 -8.79 17.35 25.14
CA LEU A 527 -8.32 18.15 26.27
C LEU A 527 -7.98 19.59 25.84
N MET A 528 -7.31 19.77 24.71
CA MET A 528 -7.02 21.11 24.16
C MET A 528 -8.29 21.90 23.85
N ILE A 529 -9.33 21.25 23.32
CA ILE A 529 -10.63 21.91 23.13
C ILE A 529 -11.18 22.38 24.47
N ALA A 530 -11.23 21.48 25.46
CA ALA A 530 -11.75 21.80 26.79
C ALA A 530 -10.97 22.96 27.45
N GLU A 531 -9.67 23.05 27.20
CA GLU A 531 -8.81 24.12 27.72
C GLU A 531 -8.99 25.49 27.04
N GLY A 532 -9.73 25.58 25.92
CA GLY A 532 -10.01 26.85 25.23
C GLY A 532 -9.53 26.93 23.78
N ILE A 533 -8.88 25.89 23.25
CA ILE A 533 -8.29 25.94 21.90
C ILE A 533 -9.35 25.62 20.83
N PRO A 534 -9.50 26.46 19.79
CA PRO A 534 -10.47 26.21 18.72
C PRO A 534 -10.21 24.91 17.94
N ILE A 535 -11.29 24.27 17.48
CA ILE A 535 -11.29 23.04 16.67
C ILE A 535 -10.40 23.21 15.43
N GLN A 536 -10.56 24.34 14.72
CA GLN A 536 -9.84 24.68 13.50
C GLN A 536 -8.34 24.78 13.70
N ASP A 537 -7.90 25.36 14.82
CA ASP A 537 -6.48 25.59 15.11
C ASP A 537 -5.76 24.24 15.33
N ILE A 538 -6.40 23.33 16.07
CA ILE A 538 -5.89 21.97 16.35
C ILE A 538 -5.78 21.17 15.04
N ASP A 539 -6.87 21.10 14.28
CA ASP A 539 -6.90 20.31 13.04
C ASP A 539 -5.97 20.90 11.98
N GLN A 540 -5.86 22.22 11.84
CA GLN A 540 -4.92 22.81 10.89
C GLN A 540 -3.47 22.54 11.24
N ALA A 541 -3.09 22.62 12.52
CA ALA A 541 -1.75 22.30 12.97
C ALA A 541 -1.37 20.85 12.62
N ALA A 542 -2.28 19.90 12.89
CA ALA A 542 -2.07 18.49 12.54
C ALA A 542 -1.98 18.26 11.01
N LYS A 543 -2.82 18.93 10.23
CA LYS A 543 -2.80 18.84 8.76
C LYS A 543 -1.52 19.42 8.17
N LYS A 544 -1.04 20.57 8.68
CA LYS A 544 0.24 21.18 8.30
C LYS A 544 1.45 20.34 8.73
N PHE A 545 1.32 19.59 9.82
CA PHE A 545 2.33 18.59 10.18
C PHE A 545 2.39 17.44 9.17
N GLY A 546 1.25 17.11 8.54
CA GLY A 546 1.09 16.09 7.51
C GLY A 546 0.23 14.90 7.92
N MET A 547 -0.52 14.98 9.03
CA MET A 547 -1.31 13.84 9.52
C MET A 547 -2.35 13.37 8.49
N ALA A 548 -2.44 12.04 8.33
CA ALA A 548 -3.31 11.33 7.42
C ALA A 548 -3.19 11.72 5.93
N ILE A 549 -2.15 12.44 5.52
CA ILE A 549 -1.95 12.86 4.12
C ILE A 549 -1.92 11.66 3.15
N ASP A 550 -1.29 10.57 3.56
CA ASP A 550 -1.10 9.36 2.75
C ASP A 550 -2.34 8.46 2.68
N SER A 551 -3.38 8.76 3.47
CA SER A 551 -4.66 8.03 3.45
C SER A 551 -5.55 8.41 2.24
N GLY A 552 -5.15 9.43 1.47
CA GLY A 552 -5.96 10.03 0.41
C GLY A 552 -6.98 11.05 0.92
N ARG A 553 -7.06 11.26 2.24
CA ARG A 553 -7.85 12.31 2.88
C ARG A 553 -7.10 12.87 4.08
N THR A 554 -6.49 14.03 3.92
CA THR A 554 -5.82 14.75 5.02
C THR A 554 -6.83 15.10 6.10
N MET A 555 -6.58 14.66 7.33
CA MET A 555 -7.48 14.83 8.46
C MET A 555 -6.71 15.29 9.69
N GLY A 556 -7.31 16.20 10.46
CA GLY A 556 -6.88 16.50 11.82
C GLY A 556 -7.43 15.48 12.82
N PRO A 557 -7.04 15.56 14.11
CA PRO A 557 -7.54 14.63 15.12
C PRO A 557 -9.06 14.67 15.26
N LEU A 558 -9.69 15.84 15.14
CA LEU A 558 -11.12 16.01 15.41
C LEU A 558 -11.96 15.56 14.21
N GLU A 559 -11.51 15.84 12.99
CA GLU A 559 -12.04 15.21 11.78
C GLU A 559 -11.92 13.68 11.81
N LEU A 560 -10.82 13.15 12.35
CA LEU A 560 -10.63 11.71 12.49
C LEU A 560 -11.63 11.12 13.51
N ILE A 561 -11.87 11.80 14.63
CA ILE A 561 -12.89 11.41 15.61
C ILE A 561 -14.29 11.42 14.97
N ASP A 562 -14.63 12.42 14.17
CA ASP A 562 -15.91 12.46 13.45
C ASP A 562 -16.03 11.33 12.42
N TYR A 563 -14.92 10.97 11.77
CA TYR A 563 -14.89 9.89 10.79
C TYR A 563 -15.06 8.50 11.44
N VAL A 564 -14.40 8.27 12.58
CA VAL A 564 -14.49 7.02 13.35
C VAL A 564 -15.81 6.92 14.13
N GLY A 565 -16.31 8.06 14.60
CA GLY A 565 -17.47 8.18 15.47
C GLY A 565 -17.09 8.32 16.95
N ILE A 566 -17.67 9.31 17.62
CA ILE A 566 -17.40 9.61 19.03
C ILE A 566 -17.70 8.43 19.93
N GLY A 567 -18.82 7.72 19.73
CA GLY A 567 -19.19 6.57 20.56
C GLY A 567 -18.13 5.46 20.56
N THR A 568 -17.50 5.20 19.41
CA THR A 568 -16.37 4.27 19.30
C THR A 568 -15.16 4.78 20.08
N CYS A 569 -14.85 6.08 19.96
CA CYS A 569 -13.73 6.69 20.67
C CYS A 569 -13.91 6.63 22.21
N VAL A 570 -15.13 6.87 22.71
CA VAL A 570 -15.46 6.72 24.14
C VAL A 570 -15.16 5.30 24.61
N HIS A 571 -15.60 4.30 23.85
CA HIS A 571 -15.38 2.90 24.20
C HIS A 571 -13.89 2.53 24.25
N VAL A 572 -13.10 2.99 23.27
CA VAL A 572 -11.64 2.76 23.24
C VAL A 572 -10.92 3.48 24.39
N ILE A 573 -11.31 4.72 24.72
CA ILE A 573 -10.72 5.43 25.86
C ILE A 573 -11.01 4.68 27.16
N GLU A 574 -12.23 4.17 27.33
CA GLU A 574 -12.64 3.44 28.52
C GLU A 574 -11.85 2.13 28.69
N SER A 575 -11.63 1.38 27.60
CA SER A 575 -10.83 0.14 27.64
C SER A 575 -9.36 0.42 27.98
N LEU A 576 -8.82 1.56 27.53
CA LEU A 576 -7.44 1.97 27.77
C LEU A 576 -7.19 2.59 29.15
N LYS A 577 -8.22 2.94 29.93
CA LYS A 577 -8.04 3.48 31.30
C LYS A 577 -7.22 2.56 32.21
N LYS A 578 -7.23 1.25 31.95
CA LYS A 578 -6.42 0.25 32.67
C LYS A 578 -4.91 0.51 32.56
N LEU A 579 -4.46 1.27 31.55
CA LEU A 579 -3.05 1.67 31.39
C LEU A 579 -2.61 2.77 32.37
N GLY A 580 -3.51 3.27 33.22
CA GLY A 580 -3.18 4.19 34.30
C GLY A 580 -3.39 5.67 33.97
N PRO A 581 -2.86 6.58 34.80
CA PRO A 581 -3.24 8.00 34.83
C PRO A 581 -2.88 8.77 33.56
N ARG A 582 -1.96 8.24 32.74
CA ARG A 582 -1.59 8.86 31.46
C ARG A 582 -2.76 8.89 30.49
N ILE A 583 -3.64 7.89 30.50
CA ILE A 583 -4.86 7.85 29.68
C ILE A 583 -5.97 8.63 30.40
N GLN A 584 -5.88 9.96 30.37
CA GLN A 584 -6.83 10.84 31.03
C GLN A 584 -7.94 11.26 30.05
N GLY A 585 -9.10 10.62 30.15
CA GLY A 585 -10.30 11.07 29.43
C GLY A 585 -10.83 12.42 29.95
N HIS A 586 -11.65 13.10 29.14
CA HIS A 586 -12.34 14.33 29.54
C HIS A 586 -13.86 14.15 29.47
N PRO A 587 -14.67 14.64 30.45
CA PRO A 587 -16.13 14.47 30.43
C PRO A 587 -16.82 14.99 29.16
N LEU A 588 -16.21 15.97 28.50
CA LEU A 588 -16.68 16.52 27.21
C LEU A 588 -17.03 15.43 26.19
N ILE A 589 -16.22 14.37 26.05
CA ILE A 589 -16.49 13.34 25.04
C ILE A 589 -17.78 12.56 25.33
N VAL A 590 -18.10 12.38 26.62
CA VAL A 590 -19.35 11.74 27.08
C VAL A 590 -20.52 12.69 26.91
N ASP A 591 -20.34 13.98 27.23
CA ASP A 591 -21.35 15.03 27.00
C ASP A 591 -21.73 15.15 25.52
N MET A 592 -20.77 14.91 24.62
CA MET A 592 -20.97 14.95 23.16
C MET A 592 -21.57 13.65 22.60
N ALA A 593 -21.55 12.56 23.34
CA ALA A 593 -22.17 11.28 22.96
C ALA A 593 -23.17 10.78 24.02
N PRO A 594 -24.26 11.55 24.28
CA PRO A 594 -25.24 11.16 25.29
C PRO A 594 -25.96 9.86 24.89
N LYS A 595 -26.18 8.98 25.87
CA LYS A 595 -26.83 7.68 25.66
C LYS A 595 -28.22 7.87 25.02
N GLY A 596 -28.48 7.15 23.93
CA GLY A 596 -29.78 7.14 23.23
C GLY A 596 -30.06 8.31 22.29
N LYS A 597 -29.10 9.22 22.08
CA LYS A 597 -29.17 10.30 21.09
C LYS A 597 -28.00 10.19 20.10
N ASP A 598 -28.14 10.84 18.95
CA ASP A 598 -27.05 10.94 17.98
C ASP A 598 -25.90 11.76 18.57
N PRO A 599 -24.66 11.26 18.52
CA PRO A 599 -23.50 12.02 18.95
C PRO A 599 -23.34 13.31 18.14
N LEU A 600 -22.87 14.36 18.80
CA LEU A 600 -22.42 15.58 18.13
C LEU A 600 -21.21 15.27 17.24
N ARG A 601 -20.95 16.17 16.29
CA ARG A 601 -19.75 16.15 15.45
C ARG A 601 -18.98 17.45 15.64
N PHE A 602 -17.66 17.42 15.52
CA PHE A 602 -16.82 18.62 15.55
C PHE A 602 -16.99 19.45 14.27
N TRP A 603 -17.21 18.78 13.14
CA TRP A 603 -17.32 19.39 11.81
C TRP A 603 -18.67 19.08 11.15
N LEU A 604 -19.29 20.11 10.56
CA LEU A 604 -20.47 20.00 9.71
C LEU A 604 -20.19 20.73 8.39
N ASN A 605 -20.25 20.01 7.27
CA ASN A 605 -20.03 20.56 5.93
C ASN A 605 -18.75 21.40 5.78
N GLY A 606 -17.67 21.00 6.45
CA GLY A 606 -16.38 21.69 6.43
C GLY A 606 -16.30 22.95 7.30
N LYS A 607 -17.28 23.19 8.17
CA LYS A 607 -17.29 24.26 9.17
C LYS A 607 -17.34 23.67 10.58
N GLU A 608 -16.79 24.41 11.55
CA GLU A 608 -16.88 24.04 12.95
C GLU A 608 -18.34 24.02 13.41
N ASN A 609 -18.73 22.96 14.12
CA ASN A 609 -20.07 22.82 14.66
C ASN A 609 -20.25 23.69 15.92
N GLN A 610 -21.08 24.72 15.81
CA GLN A 610 -21.34 25.66 16.92
C GLN A 610 -22.01 24.99 18.12
N ALA A 611 -22.72 23.87 17.94
CA ALA A 611 -23.31 23.12 19.04
C ALA A 611 -22.24 22.56 20.01
N VAL A 612 -21.03 22.28 19.52
CA VAL A 612 -19.92 21.83 20.38
C VAL A 612 -19.48 22.96 21.31
N TYR A 613 -19.36 24.18 20.78
CA TYR A 613 -19.03 25.36 21.58
C TYR A 613 -20.11 25.74 22.58
N GLN A 614 -21.40 25.49 22.27
CA GLN A 614 -22.49 25.68 23.24
C GLN A 614 -22.34 24.74 24.43
N VAL A 615 -22.11 23.45 24.19
CA VAL A 615 -21.86 22.46 25.26
C VAL A 615 -20.64 22.85 26.09
N LEU A 616 -19.57 23.31 25.44
CA LEU A 616 -18.36 23.79 26.11
C LEU A 616 -18.59 25.03 26.98
N ALA A 617 -19.37 25.99 26.48
CA ALA A 617 -19.70 27.20 27.23
C ALA A 617 -20.59 26.89 28.45
N GLU A 618 -21.59 26.02 28.27
CA GLU A 618 -22.57 25.68 29.32
C GLU A 618 -21.99 24.79 30.43
N LYS A 619 -21.15 23.82 30.07
CA LYS A 619 -20.71 22.77 31.00
C LYS A 619 -19.24 22.84 31.39
N HIS A 620 -18.42 23.57 30.63
CA HIS A 620 -16.95 23.54 30.77
C HIS A 620 -16.34 24.94 30.92
N ASN A 621 -17.13 26.00 31.16
CA ASN A 621 -16.69 27.39 31.33
C ASN A 621 -15.67 27.84 30.28
N TRP A 622 -15.95 27.46 29.03
CA TRP A 622 -15.00 27.60 27.94
C TRP A 622 -14.75 29.06 27.56
N THR A 623 -13.47 29.43 27.45
CA THR A 623 -13.02 30.72 26.92
C THR A 623 -12.02 30.50 25.81
N ARG A 624 -12.16 31.25 24.72
CA ARG A 624 -11.28 31.11 23.58
C ARG A 624 -9.86 31.53 23.95
N LYS A 625 -8.89 30.63 23.76
CA LYS A 625 -7.46 30.87 23.91
C LYS A 625 -6.76 30.68 22.57
N LYS A 626 -5.56 31.26 22.48
CA LYS A 626 -4.67 31.08 21.34
C LYS A 626 -3.39 30.43 21.81
N LEU A 627 -3.03 29.30 21.21
CA LEU A 627 -1.76 28.62 21.43
C LEU A 627 -0.88 28.77 20.18
N PRO A 628 0.45 28.87 20.30
CA PRO A 628 1.35 28.75 19.16
C PRO A 628 1.21 27.38 18.48
N GLU A 629 1.28 27.35 17.15
CA GLU A 629 1.10 26.12 16.35
C GLU A 629 2.08 25.01 16.76
N ASN A 630 3.34 25.36 17.03
CA ASN A 630 4.36 24.40 17.48
C ASN A 630 3.99 23.74 18.82
N GLU A 631 3.38 24.48 19.75
CA GLU A 631 2.96 23.92 21.03
C GLU A 631 1.77 22.96 20.86
N ILE A 632 0.86 23.26 19.93
CA ILE A 632 -0.23 22.34 19.56
C ILE A 632 0.36 21.03 18.99
N ILE A 633 1.32 21.13 18.08
CA ILE A 633 1.98 19.96 17.49
C ILE A 633 2.73 19.15 18.56
N ASP A 634 3.48 19.81 19.44
CA ASP A 634 4.20 19.14 20.52
C ASP A 634 3.24 18.36 21.42
N ARG A 635 2.13 18.99 21.83
CA ARG A 635 1.11 18.36 22.66
C ARG A 635 0.47 17.16 21.95
N LEU A 636 0.23 17.24 20.65
CA LEU A 636 -0.37 16.15 19.87
C LEU A 636 0.58 14.97 19.64
N ILE A 637 1.84 15.24 19.25
CA ILE A 637 2.73 14.22 18.69
C ILE A 637 3.68 13.63 19.75
N LEU A 638 4.19 14.43 20.69
CA LEU A 638 5.16 13.93 21.67
C LEU A 638 4.59 12.84 22.59
N PRO A 639 3.33 12.91 23.07
CA PRO A 639 2.72 11.82 23.83
C PRO A 639 2.58 10.52 23.04
N MET A 640 2.40 10.60 21.72
CA MET A 640 2.41 9.41 20.87
C MET A 640 3.80 8.78 20.84
N ALA A 641 4.84 9.60 20.67
CA ALA A 641 6.22 9.13 20.63
C ALA A 641 6.64 8.50 21.97
N ASP A 642 6.22 9.08 23.09
CA ASP A 642 6.43 8.52 24.43
C ASP A 642 5.75 7.15 24.60
N GLU A 643 4.47 7.04 24.24
CA GLU A 643 3.74 5.77 24.35
C GLU A 643 4.30 4.71 23.39
N ALA A 644 4.81 5.11 22.23
CA ALA A 644 5.51 4.24 21.29
C ALA A 644 6.80 3.65 21.91
N LEU A 645 7.58 4.45 22.64
CA LEU A 645 8.75 3.97 23.37
C LEU A 645 8.37 3.00 24.49
N ARG A 646 7.28 3.27 25.22
CA ARG A 646 6.73 2.33 26.22
C ARG A 646 6.32 1.01 25.59
N CYS A 647 5.63 1.03 24.45
CA CYS A 647 5.24 -0.19 23.72
C CYS A 647 6.46 -1.02 23.30
N LEU A 648 7.57 -0.36 22.94
CA LEU A 648 8.82 -1.04 22.63
C LEU A 648 9.47 -1.66 23.88
N ALA A 649 9.51 -0.90 24.99
CA ALA A 649 10.08 -1.38 26.26
C ALA A 649 9.29 -2.55 26.86
N GLU A 650 7.95 -2.51 26.77
CA GLU A 650 7.04 -3.59 27.16
C GLU A 650 7.07 -4.79 26.19
N ARG A 651 7.87 -4.71 25.11
CA ARG A 651 7.99 -5.73 24.06
C ARG A 651 6.64 -6.09 23.43
N ILE A 652 5.76 -5.09 23.25
CA ILE A 652 4.53 -5.28 22.47
C ILE A 652 4.86 -5.61 21.02
N VAL A 653 5.96 -5.06 20.51
CA VAL A 653 6.60 -5.48 19.26
C VAL A 653 8.10 -5.63 19.46
N ASP A 654 8.74 -6.33 18.54
CA ASP A 654 10.17 -6.67 18.59
C ASP A 654 11.10 -5.62 17.94
N SER A 655 10.57 -4.66 17.20
CA SER A 655 11.38 -3.64 16.52
C SER A 655 10.70 -2.27 16.43
N PRO A 656 11.49 -1.18 16.45
CA PRO A 656 10.96 0.18 16.26
C PRO A 656 10.38 0.38 14.86
N ASP A 657 10.94 -0.27 13.83
CA ASP A 657 10.45 -0.18 12.46
C ASP A 657 9.01 -0.68 12.33
N LYS A 658 8.62 -1.70 13.11
CA LYS A 658 7.24 -2.19 13.15
C LYS A 658 6.27 -1.16 13.73
N ILE A 659 6.69 -0.40 14.75
CA ILE A 659 5.89 0.71 15.30
C ILE A 659 5.69 1.78 14.23
N ASP A 660 6.75 2.16 13.54
CA ASP A 660 6.69 3.16 12.49
C ASP A 660 5.74 2.76 11.35
N LEU A 661 5.79 1.50 10.91
CA LEU A 661 4.87 0.96 9.91
C LEU A 661 3.43 0.86 10.44
N ALA A 662 3.23 0.51 11.70
CA ALA A 662 1.92 0.46 12.33
C ALA A 662 1.27 1.84 12.37
N MET A 663 2.03 2.86 12.78
CA MET A 663 1.55 4.24 12.84
C MET A 663 1.31 4.81 11.44
N LEU A 664 2.11 4.43 10.45
CA LEU A 664 1.90 4.83 9.07
C LEU A 664 0.63 4.20 8.46
N TYR A 665 0.50 2.87 8.53
CA TYR A 665 -0.61 2.15 7.87
C TYR A 665 -1.90 2.08 8.68
N GLY A 666 -1.82 2.25 10.00
CA GLY A 666 -2.97 2.20 10.91
C GLY A 666 -3.46 3.58 11.34
N ALA A 667 -2.55 4.47 11.75
CA ALA A 667 -2.89 5.80 12.28
C ALA A 667 -2.72 6.95 11.25
N GLY A 668 -2.13 6.69 10.08
CA GLY A 668 -1.92 7.71 9.05
C GLY A 668 -0.78 8.68 9.38
N PHE A 669 0.25 8.24 10.11
CA PHE A 669 1.44 9.05 10.33
C PHE A 669 2.16 9.34 8.99
N PRO A 670 2.62 10.58 8.74
CA PRO A 670 3.15 11.00 7.43
C PRO A 670 4.39 10.21 6.97
N ALA A 671 4.29 9.54 5.82
CA ALA A 671 5.33 8.69 5.26
C ALA A 671 6.61 9.45 4.89
N PHE A 672 6.50 10.71 4.44
CA PHE A 672 7.68 11.55 4.16
C PHE A 672 8.56 11.81 5.39
N ARG A 673 8.01 11.68 6.61
CA ARG A 673 8.77 11.75 7.88
C ARG A 673 9.37 10.41 8.29
N GLY A 674 9.04 9.33 7.59
CA GLY A 674 9.61 7.98 7.75
C GLY A 674 8.94 7.10 8.80
N GLY A 675 8.30 7.70 9.81
CA GLY A 675 7.71 6.99 10.94
C GLY A 675 7.73 7.87 12.19
N LEU A 676 6.96 7.48 13.22
CA LEU A 676 6.84 8.24 14.46
C LEU A 676 8.15 8.26 15.25
N LEU A 677 8.75 7.09 15.50
CA LEU A 677 10.01 6.95 16.22
C LEU A 677 11.18 7.46 15.39
N LYS A 678 11.16 7.25 14.08
CA LYS A 678 12.18 7.83 13.19
C LYS A 678 12.13 9.36 13.18
N TRP A 679 10.94 9.96 13.13
CA TRP A 679 10.77 11.40 13.27
C TRP A 679 11.27 11.89 14.63
N ALA A 680 10.92 11.18 15.72
CA ALA A 680 11.36 11.50 17.07
C ALA A 680 12.90 11.47 17.19
N LYS A 681 13.54 10.46 16.57
CA LYS A 681 15.01 10.36 16.51
C LYS A 681 15.66 11.57 15.82
N VAL A 682 15.02 12.13 14.80
CA VAL A 682 15.50 13.35 14.11
C VAL A 682 15.37 14.59 15.00
N GLN A 683 14.33 14.68 15.84
CA GLN A 683 14.20 15.77 16.81
C GLN A 683 15.24 15.66 17.95
N GLY A 684 15.62 14.43 18.32
CA GLY A 684 16.58 14.16 19.38
C GLY A 684 15.90 13.82 20.70
N ALA A 685 16.38 12.75 21.34
CA ALA A 685 15.75 12.19 22.55
C ALA A 685 15.78 13.17 23.73
N GLU A 686 16.91 13.86 23.94
CA GLU A 686 17.06 14.85 25.02
C GLU A 686 16.09 16.03 24.84
N GLN A 687 15.95 16.54 23.62
CA GLN A 687 15.03 17.63 23.31
C GLN A 687 13.58 17.21 23.57
N ILE A 688 13.19 16.00 23.15
CA ILE A 688 11.86 15.46 23.41
C ILE A 688 11.61 15.31 24.91
N ASN A 689 12.56 14.76 25.66
CA ASN A 689 12.43 14.55 27.09
C ASN A 689 12.27 15.87 27.85
N ASN A 690 13.11 16.87 27.55
CA ASN A 690 13.01 18.20 28.15
C ASN A 690 11.65 18.83 27.85
N ARG A 691 11.19 18.70 26.60
CA ARG A 691 9.88 19.23 26.19
C ARG A 691 8.71 18.53 26.87
N LEU A 692 8.76 17.21 27.04
CA LEU A 692 7.76 16.45 27.79
C LEU A 692 7.73 16.88 29.26
N LYS A 693 8.88 17.10 29.90
CA LYS A 693 8.96 17.63 31.27
C LYS A 693 8.32 19.02 31.39
N GLU A 694 8.59 19.91 30.45
CA GLU A 694 7.94 21.24 30.40
C GLU A 694 6.42 21.14 30.28
N LEU A 695 5.93 20.26 29.38
CA LEU A 695 4.50 20.03 29.21
C LEU A 695 3.89 19.37 30.45
N SER A 696 4.62 18.48 31.12
CA SER A 696 4.16 17.83 32.34
C SER A 696 4.00 18.83 33.49
N ASN A 697 4.94 19.77 33.64
CA ASN A 697 4.81 20.84 34.63
C ASN A 697 3.61 21.76 34.37
N LYS A 698 3.24 21.98 33.10
CA LYS A 698 2.14 22.87 32.72
C LYS A 698 0.77 22.19 32.75
N PHE A 699 0.71 20.93 32.31
CA PHE A 699 -0.54 20.24 32.00
C PHE A 699 -0.72 18.92 32.78
N GLY A 700 0.22 18.57 33.65
CA GLY A 700 0.13 17.45 34.58
C GLY A 700 0.79 16.15 34.10
N SER A 701 0.55 15.08 34.85
CA SER A 701 1.22 13.77 34.68
C SER A 701 0.94 13.07 33.35
N ARG A 702 -0.06 13.51 32.58
CA ARG A 702 -0.31 12.95 31.24
C ARG A 702 0.82 13.20 30.24
N PHE A 703 1.77 14.09 30.53
CA PHE A 703 2.99 14.30 29.73
C PHE A 703 4.26 13.81 30.41
N GLU A 704 4.14 13.11 31.54
CA GLU A 704 5.29 12.59 32.27
C GLU A 704 6.10 11.65 31.37
N PRO A 705 7.38 11.97 31.12
CA PRO A 705 8.19 11.20 30.19
C PRO A 705 8.40 9.78 30.71
N PHE A 706 8.47 8.83 29.80
CA PHE A 706 8.89 7.48 30.12
C PHE A 706 10.38 7.47 30.48
N GLU A 707 10.69 7.13 31.72
CA GLU A 707 12.06 6.85 32.15
C GLU A 707 12.36 5.38 31.85
N SER A 708 13.21 5.15 30.83
CA SER A 708 13.67 3.81 30.42
C SER A 708 15.04 3.47 30.97
#